data_AF-A0AAQ3R7B9-F1
#
_entry.id   AF-A0AAQ3R7B9-F1
#
_cell.length_a   1.000
_cell.length_b   1.000
_cell.length_c   1.000
_cell.angle_alpha   90.00
_cell.angle_beta   90.00
_cell.angle_gamma   90.00
#
_symmetry.space_group_name_H-M   'P 1'
#
loop_
_entity.id
_entity.type
_entity.pdbx_description
1 polymer ?
#
loop_
_entity_poly.entity_id
_entity_poly.type
_entity_poly.pdbx_seq_one_letter_code
_entity_poly.pdbx_strand_id
1 'polypeptide(L)'
;MSGAGPVILSSTKQSAEAEQHYVEHVTPFHRSDNMKAALICTAIVVVLVAGLAWAQRWALSACAIESLVLIFGESTSSRLFSSIPLWSILAALNVVYAVCSTSWLLYGVFTALCYPLVLLTCLFQFDTAANFARKNLRKVLRQLHFTRDTIALFNIPALQIDTDVEGLFVVRGLSISLSNLTIEAHSIELGIKLSSDMELALYVDTVKVSLFRKIEIGDVFGNLKGGKVEMTFGDLDTEENEEDSDDSSIFNNTALLRAATVGSEGFKKRPQLRESLTGAHTIKDSSASAGLHSVKTLSPDDSKAEKQYLNILTEIRTTSAVYQSRQQVRKKAQGNNGFNIDNERDMRAAICSELHSLPTIVHAPERSVRVTTLQKLQHPSVRKFMHRMPFLLRLLLTPLTYFHPVTISSINAAGSGRFLSIILQQHVFKHYASDNAEIRRLARRINAWLTAANFAAELTDISALSQVPLSTSFDIVTYLNFKDIMAYRTVAETSTLTRVVQLAGADATFTIPSMLLPHHEHLIPPPPSPAEIEQLDVEVEESDGVPKTVQAEAKREKVLKDEATINMSVHGSLPAAADQSLLNFIAALVKATKIIELEKDLDDDVPETNGEPKGKDDEGKVKSSSASFFEADSNPPSPTKLKLSKTFPLATPDSPATPTKTDNLKSFARHVRQNLSVSSTNAGAAIKEFAQTNARDIQSTFKDLPDLMKKAAVGVAINDRWIARIVGKIAAKLESAQGDIGYSGGIPVALGPYRTAFEDGWQTKILP
;
A
#
# COMPACT_ATOMS: atom_id res chain seq x y z
N MET A 1 -29.56 -35.56 53.84
CA MET A 1 -30.17 -36.87 53.55
C MET A 1 -29.58 -37.31 52.21
N SER A 2 -28.71 -38.33 52.16
CA SER A 2 -29.01 -39.78 52.29
C SER A 2 -29.80 -40.28 51.08
N GLY A 3 -29.29 -41.18 50.24
CA GLY A 3 -27.96 -41.85 50.15
C GLY A 3 -27.81 -42.42 48.73
N ALA A 4 -26.94 -43.36 48.37
CA ALA A 4 -25.75 -43.99 48.96
C ALA A 4 -24.97 -44.66 47.78
N GLY A 5 -23.72 -45.13 48.01
CA GLY A 5 -22.99 -45.93 47.01
C GLY A 5 -23.54 -47.38 46.85
N PRO A 6 -22.91 -48.27 46.04
CA PRO A 6 -21.45 -48.37 45.93
C PRO A 6 -20.83 -48.65 44.53
N VAL A 7 -19.52 -48.36 44.47
CA VAL A 7 -18.42 -49.11 43.82
C VAL A 7 -18.76 -50.19 42.78
N ILE A 8 -18.27 -50.00 41.54
CA ILE A 8 -17.75 -51.10 40.70
C ILE A 8 -16.40 -50.69 40.09
N LEU A 9 -15.33 -51.38 40.49
CA LEU A 9 -14.00 -51.35 39.88
C LEU A 9 -13.86 -52.58 38.96
N SER A 10 -13.99 -52.41 37.63
CA SER A 10 -13.74 -53.52 36.68
C SER A 10 -13.48 -53.13 35.22
N SER A 11 -14.00 -52.01 34.73
CA SER A 11 -14.07 -51.71 33.28
C SER A 11 -12.72 -51.57 32.55
N THR A 12 -11.60 -51.41 33.24
CA THR A 12 -10.26 -51.28 32.65
C THR A 12 -9.49 -52.59 32.47
N LYS A 13 -10.12 -53.76 32.68
CA LYS A 13 -9.55 -55.07 32.29
C LYS A 13 -10.20 -55.71 31.07
N GLN A 14 -11.51 -55.61 30.89
CA GLN A 14 -12.20 -56.33 29.81
C GLN A 14 -11.99 -55.75 28.40
N SER A 15 -11.52 -54.50 28.27
CA SER A 15 -11.07 -53.95 26.99
C SER A 15 -9.67 -54.42 26.56
N ALA A 16 -8.85 -54.96 27.48
CA ALA A 16 -7.52 -55.48 27.17
C ALA A 16 -7.52 -56.96 26.74
N GLU A 17 -8.59 -57.70 27.03
CA GLU A 17 -8.73 -59.13 26.73
C GLU A 17 -9.46 -59.38 25.39
N ALA A 18 -10.05 -58.35 24.78
CA ALA A 18 -10.75 -58.43 23.49
C ALA A 18 -9.83 -58.37 22.25
N GLU A 19 -8.66 -57.70 22.34
CA GLU A 19 -7.72 -57.56 21.21
C GLU A 19 -6.78 -58.77 21.02
N GLN A 20 -6.74 -59.72 21.96
CA GLN A 20 -5.79 -60.84 21.89
C GLN A 20 -6.25 -62.03 21.03
N HIS A 21 -7.47 -62.01 20.50
CA HIS A 21 -8.06 -63.17 19.81
C HIS A 21 -8.19 -63.06 18.27
N TYR A 22 -7.36 -62.22 17.64
CA TYR A 22 -7.16 -62.19 16.18
C TYR A 22 -5.66 -62.25 15.78
N VAL A 23 -4.88 -63.07 16.49
CA VAL A 23 -3.54 -63.46 16.02
C VAL A 23 -3.68 -64.46 14.86
N GLU A 24 -3.71 -63.94 13.64
CA GLU A 24 -3.78 -64.77 12.43
C GLU A 24 -2.50 -65.62 12.27
N HIS A 25 -2.64 -66.91 11.96
CA HIS A 25 -1.55 -67.88 11.93
C HIS A 25 -0.61 -67.68 10.72
N VAL A 26 0.28 -66.70 10.77
CA VAL A 26 1.36 -66.52 9.79
C VAL A 26 2.41 -67.62 9.96
N THR A 27 2.29 -68.71 9.20
CA THR A 27 3.22 -69.84 9.21
C THR A 27 4.63 -69.43 8.75
N PRO A 28 5.71 -69.80 9.47
CA PRO A 28 7.08 -69.37 9.17
C PRO A 28 7.74 -70.17 8.01
N PHE A 29 7.06 -70.31 6.87
CA PHE A 29 7.52 -71.09 5.71
C PHE A 29 7.07 -70.46 4.38
N HIS A 30 7.90 -69.56 3.80
CA HIS A 30 7.93 -69.18 2.36
C HIS A 30 8.94 -68.06 2.01
N ARG A 31 9.61 -67.44 2.99
CA ARG A 31 10.44 -66.23 2.80
C ARG A 31 11.57 -66.38 1.77
N SER A 32 12.10 -67.59 1.59
CA SER A 32 13.11 -67.92 0.56
C SER A 32 12.58 -67.80 -0.86
N ASP A 33 11.38 -68.30 -1.11
CA ASP A 33 10.90 -68.56 -2.46
C ASP A 33 10.16 -67.35 -3.02
N ASN A 34 9.53 -66.55 -2.16
CA ASN A 34 9.12 -65.19 -2.50
C ASN A 34 10.31 -64.31 -2.91
N MET A 35 11.49 -64.50 -2.31
CA MET A 35 12.70 -63.74 -2.67
C MET A 35 13.29 -64.21 -4.00
N LYS A 36 13.27 -65.51 -4.29
CA LYS A 36 13.63 -66.06 -5.62
C LYS A 36 12.66 -65.58 -6.70
N ALA A 37 11.36 -65.63 -6.44
CA ALA A 37 10.33 -65.15 -7.36
C ALA A 37 10.51 -63.65 -7.65
N ALA A 38 10.74 -62.82 -6.63
CA ALA A 38 11.06 -61.40 -6.81
C ALA A 38 12.30 -61.19 -7.69
N LEU A 39 13.40 -61.93 -7.43
CA LEU A 39 14.62 -61.86 -8.23
C LEU A 39 14.38 -62.27 -9.70
N ILE A 40 13.62 -63.34 -9.94
CA ILE A 40 13.25 -63.79 -11.29
C ILE A 40 12.37 -62.75 -12.00
N CYS A 41 11.35 -62.21 -11.33
CA CYS A 41 10.51 -61.15 -11.89
C CYS A 41 11.31 -59.88 -12.20
N THR A 42 12.21 -59.44 -11.32
CA THR A 42 13.08 -58.28 -11.61
C THR A 42 14.05 -58.56 -12.76
N ALA A 43 14.62 -59.76 -12.86
CA ALA A 43 15.48 -60.14 -13.98
C ALA A 43 14.70 -60.13 -15.31
N ILE A 44 13.48 -60.67 -15.34
CA ILE A 44 12.60 -60.62 -16.52
C ILE A 44 12.25 -59.17 -16.89
N VAL A 45 11.91 -58.33 -15.92
CA VAL A 45 11.62 -56.89 -16.17
C VAL A 45 12.86 -56.16 -16.71
N VAL A 46 14.05 -56.41 -16.15
CA VAL A 46 15.31 -55.83 -16.65
C VAL A 46 15.61 -56.29 -18.08
N VAL A 47 15.41 -57.57 -18.41
CA VAL A 47 15.58 -58.09 -19.78
C VAL A 47 14.55 -57.50 -20.74
N LEU A 48 13.30 -57.32 -20.33
CA LEU A 48 12.26 -56.67 -21.15
C LEU A 48 12.56 -55.18 -21.39
N VAL A 49 12.99 -54.44 -20.36
CA VAL A 49 13.42 -53.04 -20.50
C VAL A 49 14.67 -52.92 -21.37
N ALA A 50 15.61 -53.85 -21.27
CA ALA A 50 16.80 -53.88 -22.13
C ALA A 50 16.47 -54.24 -23.59
N GLY A 51 15.54 -55.15 -23.84
CA GLY A 51 15.17 -55.60 -25.19
C GLY A 51 14.23 -54.66 -25.95
N LEU A 52 13.43 -53.84 -25.26
CA LEU A 52 12.40 -53.00 -25.88
C LEU A 52 12.82 -51.52 -25.91
N ALA A 53 13.16 -51.00 -27.09
CA ALA A 53 13.60 -49.61 -27.28
C ALA A 53 12.59 -48.55 -26.78
N TRP A 54 11.28 -48.85 -26.78
CA TRP A 54 10.26 -47.98 -26.18
C TRP A 54 10.33 -47.98 -24.65
N ALA A 55 10.61 -49.13 -24.03
CA ALA A 55 10.77 -49.27 -22.59
C ALA A 55 12.08 -48.63 -22.11
N GLN A 56 13.17 -48.71 -22.91
CA GLN A 56 14.39 -47.94 -22.67
C GLN A 56 14.10 -46.43 -22.62
N ARG A 57 13.33 -45.89 -23.57
CA ARG A 57 12.92 -44.47 -23.55
C ARG A 57 12.00 -44.12 -22.38
N TRP A 58 11.10 -45.01 -21.97
CA TRP A 58 10.20 -44.78 -20.82
C TRP A 58 10.94 -44.85 -19.46
N ALA A 59 11.99 -45.67 -19.36
CA ALA A 59 12.90 -45.68 -18.22
C ALA A 59 13.81 -44.45 -18.19
N LEU A 60 14.42 -44.09 -19.33
CA LEU A 60 15.32 -42.94 -19.45
C LEU A 60 14.64 -41.59 -19.21
N SER A 61 13.33 -41.49 -19.48
CA SER A 61 12.52 -40.28 -19.23
C SER A 61 12.19 -40.02 -17.76
N ALA A 62 12.65 -40.87 -16.84
CA ALA A 62 12.33 -40.92 -15.42
C ALA A 62 10.85 -41.23 -15.07
N CYS A 63 9.92 -41.23 -16.04
CA CYS A 63 8.50 -41.53 -15.83
C CYS A 63 8.25 -42.89 -15.17
N ALA A 64 9.00 -43.92 -15.59
CA ALA A 64 8.94 -45.24 -14.96
C ALA A 64 9.42 -45.24 -13.50
N ILE A 65 10.45 -44.44 -13.19
CA ILE A 65 11.03 -44.33 -11.84
C ILE A 65 10.06 -43.59 -10.92
N GLU A 66 9.50 -42.47 -11.36
CA GLU A 66 8.46 -41.73 -10.63
C GLU A 66 7.22 -42.60 -10.37
N SER A 67 6.78 -43.36 -11.38
CA SER A 67 5.65 -44.28 -11.23
C SER A 67 5.90 -45.33 -10.14
N LEU A 68 7.11 -45.90 -10.08
CA LEU A 68 7.51 -46.86 -9.04
C LEU A 68 7.64 -46.20 -7.65
N VAL A 69 8.21 -44.99 -7.57
CA VAL A 69 8.30 -44.21 -6.33
C VAL A 69 6.91 -43.93 -5.77
N LEU A 70 5.98 -43.42 -6.57
CA LEU A 70 4.58 -43.15 -6.16
C LEU A 70 3.86 -44.40 -5.63
N ILE A 71 4.05 -45.55 -6.28
CA ILE A 71 3.47 -46.84 -5.83
C ILE A 71 4.10 -47.30 -4.50
N PHE A 72 5.42 -47.14 -4.33
CA PHE A 72 6.11 -47.51 -3.09
C PHE A 72 5.73 -46.56 -1.93
N GLY A 73 5.53 -45.27 -2.21
CA GLY A 73 5.03 -44.29 -1.24
C GLY A 73 3.61 -44.58 -0.74
N GLU A 74 2.73 -45.10 -1.60
CA GLU A 74 1.41 -45.62 -1.19
C GLU A 74 1.56 -46.79 -0.20
N SER A 75 2.40 -47.78 -0.52
CA SER A 75 2.65 -48.94 0.36
C SER A 75 3.36 -48.59 1.68
N THR A 76 4.00 -47.41 1.75
CA THR A 76 4.66 -46.87 2.95
C THR A 76 3.78 -45.85 3.69
N SER A 77 2.57 -45.56 3.17
CA SER A 77 1.63 -44.54 3.69
C SER A 77 2.17 -43.09 3.76
N SER A 78 3.31 -42.79 3.15
CA SER A 78 4.00 -41.49 3.19
C SER A 78 3.71 -40.60 1.98
N ARG A 79 2.52 -40.75 1.38
CA ARG A 79 2.26 -40.34 -0.01
C ARG A 79 2.00 -38.84 -0.21
N LEU A 80 2.68 -38.28 -1.21
CA LEU A 80 2.42 -36.94 -1.74
C LEU A 80 1.03 -36.86 -2.40
N PHE A 81 0.26 -35.80 -2.08
CA PHE A 81 -1.13 -35.58 -2.53
C PHE A 81 -2.10 -36.73 -2.19
N SER A 82 -2.21 -37.07 -0.89
CA SER A 82 -3.20 -38.03 -0.36
C SER A 82 -4.65 -37.76 -0.79
N SER A 83 -5.02 -36.53 -1.13
CA SER A 83 -6.39 -36.15 -1.54
C SER A 83 -6.76 -36.56 -2.97
N ILE A 84 -5.82 -37.08 -3.76
CA ILE A 84 -6.02 -37.47 -5.17
C ILE A 84 -5.87 -39.00 -5.29
N PRO A 85 -6.67 -39.72 -6.10
CA PRO A 85 -6.46 -41.15 -6.32
C PRO A 85 -5.11 -41.45 -7.01
N LEU A 86 -4.39 -42.49 -6.55
CA LEU A 86 -3.09 -42.88 -7.11
C LEU A 86 -3.15 -43.10 -8.63
N TRP A 87 -4.20 -43.80 -9.08
CA TRP A 87 -4.47 -44.09 -10.49
C TRP A 87 -4.61 -42.82 -11.34
N SER A 88 -5.17 -41.73 -10.81
CA SER A 88 -5.29 -40.46 -11.52
C SER A 88 -3.92 -39.81 -11.77
N ILE A 89 -3.01 -39.87 -10.79
CA ILE A 89 -1.64 -39.36 -10.93
C ILE A 89 -0.84 -40.22 -11.90
N LEU A 90 -0.88 -41.55 -11.76
CA LEU A 90 -0.17 -42.49 -12.64
C LEU A 90 -0.67 -42.40 -14.09
N ALA A 91 -1.98 -42.29 -14.30
CA ALA A 91 -2.57 -42.10 -15.63
C ALA A 91 -2.15 -40.76 -16.24
N ALA A 92 -2.25 -39.66 -15.50
CA ALA A 92 -1.85 -38.34 -15.99
C ALA A 92 -0.35 -38.31 -16.37
N LEU A 93 0.53 -38.83 -15.52
CA LEU A 93 1.97 -38.89 -15.78
C LEU A 93 2.30 -39.69 -17.05
N ASN A 94 1.67 -40.85 -17.25
CA ASN A 94 1.92 -41.70 -18.40
C ASN A 94 1.26 -41.18 -19.69
N VAL A 95 0.11 -40.48 -19.60
CA VAL A 95 -0.50 -39.77 -20.74
C VAL A 95 0.38 -38.59 -21.18
N VAL A 96 0.90 -37.79 -20.24
CA VAL A 96 1.83 -36.70 -20.55
C VAL A 96 3.13 -37.26 -21.16
N TYR A 97 3.68 -38.35 -20.62
CA TYR A 97 4.81 -39.04 -21.25
C TYR A 97 4.48 -39.50 -22.68
N ALA A 98 3.32 -40.12 -22.92
CA ALA A 98 2.93 -40.58 -24.25
C ALA A 98 2.90 -39.43 -25.26
N VAL A 99 2.26 -38.30 -24.90
CA VAL A 99 2.24 -37.09 -25.74
C VAL A 99 3.65 -36.53 -25.96
N CYS A 100 4.45 -36.37 -24.90
CA CYS A 100 5.81 -35.83 -25.01
C CYS A 100 6.77 -36.74 -25.79
N SER A 101 6.55 -38.06 -25.77
CA SER A 101 7.40 -39.04 -26.47
C SER A 101 7.35 -38.93 -28.00
N THR A 102 6.34 -38.25 -28.55
CA THR A 102 6.15 -38.04 -30.00
C THR A 102 7.22 -37.16 -30.66
N SER A 103 7.93 -36.34 -29.87
CA SER A 103 8.95 -35.41 -30.38
C SER A 103 10.18 -35.41 -29.49
N TRP A 104 11.37 -35.46 -30.10
CA TRP A 104 12.65 -35.48 -29.39
C TRP A 104 12.84 -34.29 -28.45
N LEU A 105 12.38 -33.10 -28.83
CA LEU A 105 12.47 -31.89 -28.01
C LEU A 105 11.55 -31.96 -26.79
N LEU A 106 10.28 -32.36 -26.99
CA LEU A 106 9.31 -32.53 -25.91
C LEU A 106 9.72 -33.64 -24.95
N TYR A 107 10.23 -34.76 -25.47
CA TYR A 107 10.83 -35.83 -24.67
C TYR A 107 12.02 -35.31 -23.84
N GLY A 108 12.90 -34.50 -24.42
CA GLY A 108 14.04 -33.89 -23.72
C GLY A 108 13.61 -32.96 -22.58
N VAL A 109 12.66 -32.06 -22.85
CA VAL A 109 12.09 -31.14 -21.84
C VAL A 109 11.35 -31.90 -20.74
N PHE A 110 10.50 -32.87 -21.09
CA PHE A 110 9.80 -33.72 -20.12
C PHE A 110 10.80 -34.47 -19.22
N THR A 111 11.83 -35.08 -19.81
CA THR A 111 12.88 -35.80 -19.07
C THR A 111 13.61 -34.86 -18.10
N ALA A 112 13.99 -33.66 -18.56
CA ALA A 112 14.66 -32.65 -17.74
C ALA A 112 13.81 -32.12 -16.57
N LEU A 113 12.47 -32.17 -16.68
CA LEU A 113 11.54 -31.83 -15.59
C LEU A 113 11.22 -33.02 -14.68
N CYS A 114 11.23 -34.24 -15.21
CA CYS A 114 10.85 -35.45 -14.46
C CYS A 114 11.95 -35.91 -13.48
N TYR A 115 13.25 -35.77 -13.80
CA TYR A 115 14.33 -36.09 -12.84
C TYR A 115 14.29 -35.21 -11.56
N PRO A 116 14.09 -33.87 -11.63
CA PRO A 116 13.83 -33.04 -10.46
C PRO A 116 12.58 -33.46 -9.67
N LEU A 117 11.51 -33.88 -10.34
CA LEU A 117 10.30 -34.40 -9.69
C LEU A 117 10.60 -35.69 -8.91
N VAL A 118 11.27 -36.67 -9.51
CA VAL A 118 11.71 -37.91 -8.83
C VAL A 118 12.57 -37.63 -7.60
N LEU A 119 13.49 -36.65 -7.68
CA LEU A 119 14.27 -36.24 -6.51
C LEU A 119 13.36 -35.65 -5.42
N LEU A 120 12.42 -34.80 -5.80
CA LEU A 120 11.50 -34.13 -4.87
C LEU A 120 10.50 -35.11 -4.23
N THR A 121 9.91 -36.04 -4.97
CA THR A 121 9.04 -37.09 -4.43
C THR A 121 9.81 -38.02 -3.49
N CYS A 122 11.03 -38.44 -3.85
CA CYS A 122 11.88 -39.23 -2.96
C CYS A 122 12.23 -38.49 -1.65
N LEU A 123 12.48 -37.17 -1.71
CA LEU A 123 12.78 -36.35 -0.53
C LEU A 123 11.58 -36.17 0.41
N PHE A 124 10.35 -36.17 -0.10
CA PHE A 124 9.14 -36.05 0.72
C PHE A 124 8.56 -37.39 1.19
N GLN A 125 8.73 -38.48 0.43
CA GLN A 125 8.18 -39.80 0.78
C GLN A 125 9.09 -40.65 1.67
N PHE A 126 10.41 -40.41 1.67
CA PHE A 126 11.38 -41.25 2.38
C PHE A 126 12.26 -40.44 3.36
N ASP A 127 11.95 -40.52 4.65
CA ASP A 127 12.78 -39.91 5.71
C ASP A 127 14.26 -40.32 5.64
N THR A 128 14.57 -41.55 5.25
CA THR A 128 15.95 -42.02 5.07
C THR A 128 16.68 -41.26 3.96
N ALA A 129 16.00 -41.02 2.82
CA ALA A 129 16.55 -40.24 1.71
C ALA A 129 16.62 -38.76 2.06
N ALA A 130 15.57 -38.21 2.69
CA ALA A 130 15.53 -36.85 3.22
C ALA A 130 16.69 -36.60 4.20
N ASN A 131 16.94 -37.50 5.14
CA ASN A 131 18.00 -37.36 6.13
C ASN A 131 19.40 -37.57 5.54
N PHE A 132 19.57 -38.44 4.55
CA PHE A 132 20.82 -38.55 3.79
C PHE A 132 21.10 -37.28 2.97
N ALA A 133 20.09 -36.75 2.30
CA ALA A 133 20.17 -35.50 1.56
C ALA A 133 20.47 -34.32 2.50
N ARG A 134 19.70 -34.13 3.58
CA ARG A 134 19.97 -33.15 4.66
C ARG A 134 21.41 -33.26 5.17
N LYS A 135 21.94 -34.47 5.39
CA LYS A 135 23.32 -34.70 5.87
C LYS A 135 24.40 -34.31 4.86
N ASN A 136 24.17 -34.50 3.55
CA ASN A 136 25.10 -34.07 2.51
C ASN A 136 24.93 -32.57 2.18
N LEU A 137 23.70 -32.05 2.22
CA LEU A 137 23.39 -30.63 2.11
C LEU A 137 24.06 -29.83 3.25
N ARG A 138 24.01 -30.32 4.49
CA ARG A 138 24.73 -29.79 5.68
C ARG A 138 26.26 -29.89 5.55
N LYS A 139 26.81 -30.76 4.68
CA LYS A 139 28.25 -30.79 4.32
C LYS A 139 28.62 -29.76 3.24
N VAL A 140 27.74 -29.54 2.25
CA VAL A 140 27.98 -28.61 1.13
C VAL A 140 27.76 -27.17 1.59
N LEU A 141 26.60 -26.87 2.19
CA LEU A 141 26.26 -25.56 2.74
C LEU A 141 26.81 -25.39 4.17
N ARG A 142 28.13 -25.55 4.31
CA ARG A 142 28.92 -25.43 5.56
C ARG A 142 28.75 -24.14 6.37
N GLN A 143 28.00 -23.16 5.85
CA GLN A 143 27.73 -21.86 6.46
C GLN A 143 26.27 -21.72 6.95
N LEU A 144 25.30 -22.43 6.33
CA LEU A 144 23.89 -22.36 6.71
C LEU A 144 23.54 -23.45 7.72
N HIS A 145 23.23 -23.03 8.95
CA HIS A 145 22.97 -23.92 10.07
C HIS A 145 21.47 -24.28 10.14
N PHE A 146 21.14 -25.47 9.62
CA PHE A 146 19.78 -26.03 9.63
C PHE A 146 19.37 -26.44 11.05
N THR A 147 18.35 -25.80 11.63
CA THR A 147 17.71 -26.25 12.88
C THR A 147 16.59 -27.22 12.50
N ARG A 148 16.88 -28.54 12.51
CA ARG A 148 16.08 -29.60 11.87
C ARG A 148 15.74 -29.34 10.39
N ASP A 149 14.67 -28.58 10.14
CA ASP A 149 14.08 -28.26 8.83
C ASP A 149 14.03 -26.75 8.55
N THR A 150 14.19 -25.91 9.59
CA THR A 150 14.17 -24.45 9.48
C THR A 150 15.58 -23.88 9.36
N ILE A 151 15.81 -23.07 8.33
CA ILE A 151 16.98 -22.17 8.22
C ILE A 151 16.58 -20.83 8.85
N ALA A 152 17.28 -20.40 9.89
CA ALA A 152 17.05 -19.11 10.54
C ALA A 152 18.21 -18.15 10.28
N LEU A 153 17.90 -16.94 9.83
CA LEU A 153 18.85 -15.85 9.58
C LEU A 153 18.45 -14.65 10.45
N PHE A 154 19.35 -14.21 11.33
CA PHE A 154 19.13 -13.08 12.24
C PHE A 154 20.19 -12.00 12.04
N ASN A 155 19.88 -10.74 12.36
CA ASN A 155 20.75 -9.58 12.08
C ASN A 155 21.08 -9.48 10.58
N ILE A 156 20.03 -9.46 9.75
CA ILE A 156 20.14 -9.21 8.31
C ILE A 156 20.47 -7.72 8.13
N PRO A 157 21.44 -7.34 7.27
CA PRO A 157 21.75 -5.93 7.03
C PRO A 157 20.55 -5.21 6.43
N ALA A 158 20.35 -3.94 6.82
CA ALA A 158 19.26 -3.12 6.30
C ALA A 158 19.44 -2.85 4.81
N LEU A 159 18.34 -2.88 4.06
CA LEU A 159 18.31 -2.53 2.65
C LEU A 159 18.08 -1.01 2.53
N GLN A 160 19.13 -0.26 2.18
CA GLN A 160 18.98 1.17 1.90
C GLN A 160 18.42 1.37 0.49
N ILE A 161 17.24 1.98 0.42
CA ILE A 161 16.65 2.48 -0.82
C ILE A 161 17.42 3.76 -1.19
N ASP A 162 18.11 3.68 -2.33
CA ASP A 162 19.11 4.64 -2.82
C ASP A 162 18.80 4.93 -4.30
N THR A 163 17.51 5.13 -4.59
CA THR A 163 16.92 5.43 -5.90
C THR A 163 16.25 6.81 -5.84
N ASP A 164 15.10 7.04 -6.48
CA ASP A 164 14.42 8.34 -6.53
C ASP A 164 13.85 8.81 -5.17
N VAL A 165 13.79 7.90 -4.18
CA VAL A 165 13.26 8.15 -2.84
C VAL A 165 14.26 7.60 -1.80
N GLU A 166 14.60 8.42 -0.81
CA GLU A 166 15.49 8.04 0.30
C GLU A 166 14.73 7.14 1.29
N GLY A 167 15.26 5.94 1.59
CA GLY A 167 14.60 5.03 2.53
C GLY A 167 15.48 3.90 3.07
N LEU A 168 14.97 3.20 4.09
CA LEU A 168 15.66 2.10 4.76
C LEU A 168 14.65 1.02 5.19
N PHE A 169 14.89 -0.21 4.74
CA PHE A 169 14.07 -1.39 5.02
C PHE A 169 14.84 -2.39 5.87
N VAL A 170 14.26 -2.82 6.99
CA VAL A 170 14.88 -3.67 8.01
C VAL A 170 14.04 -4.93 8.21
N VAL A 171 14.69 -6.09 8.30
CA VAL A 171 14.06 -7.37 8.68
C VAL A 171 14.90 -7.98 9.79
N ARG A 172 14.38 -8.06 11.01
CA ARG A 172 15.18 -8.49 12.19
C ARG A 172 15.50 -9.99 12.17
N GLY A 173 14.59 -10.80 11.64
CA GLY A 173 14.82 -12.24 11.42
C GLY A 173 14.04 -12.82 10.25
N LEU A 174 14.61 -13.84 9.59
CA LEU A 174 13.99 -14.61 8.52
C LEU A 174 14.07 -16.11 8.85
N SER A 175 12.95 -16.82 8.80
CA SER A 175 12.84 -18.26 8.99
C SER A 175 12.36 -18.92 7.70
N ILE A 176 13.07 -19.92 7.19
CA ILE A 176 12.71 -20.68 5.98
C ILE A 176 12.51 -22.14 6.37
N SER A 177 11.27 -22.64 6.36
CA SER A 177 10.98 -24.08 6.49
C SER A 177 10.98 -24.75 5.12
N LEU A 178 11.76 -25.82 4.98
CA LEU A 178 11.88 -26.56 3.72
C LEU A 178 10.75 -27.57 3.52
N SER A 179 10.26 -28.20 4.59
CA SER A 179 9.14 -29.14 4.53
C SER A 179 7.84 -28.50 4.04
N ASN A 180 7.53 -27.29 4.52
CA ASN A 180 6.33 -26.56 4.12
C ASN A 180 6.54 -25.58 2.94
N LEU A 181 7.80 -25.35 2.53
CA LEU A 181 8.21 -24.31 1.58
C LEU A 181 7.66 -22.92 1.96
N THR A 182 7.75 -22.58 3.25
CA THR A 182 7.29 -21.30 3.82
C THR A 182 8.46 -20.44 4.28
N ILE A 183 8.45 -19.17 3.86
CA ILE A 183 9.37 -18.13 4.30
C ILE A 183 8.61 -17.19 5.24
N GLU A 184 9.03 -17.08 6.49
CA GLU A 184 8.45 -16.20 7.51
C GLU A 184 9.48 -15.12 7.91
N ALA A 185 9.18 -13.87 7.61
CA ALA A 185 9.94 -12.70 8.04
C ALA A 185 9.33 -12.14 9.33
N HIS A 186 10.17 -11.87 10.32
CA HIS A 186 9.82 -11.46 11.68
C HIS A 186 10.29 -10.02 11.95
N SER A 187 9.39 -9.17 12.43
CA SER A 187 9.61 -7.75 12.74
C SER A 187 10.28 -7.00 11.59
N ILE A 188 9.46 -6.62 10.62
CA ILE A 188 9.83 -5.77 9.49
C ILE A 188 9.59 -4.31 9.88
N GLU A 189 10.57 -3.44 9.61
CA GLU A 189 10.47 -1.99 9.80
C GLU A 189 10.90 -1.28 8.51
N LEU A 190 10.16 -0.28 8.06
CA LEU A 190 10.40 0.45 6.82
C LEU A 190 10.23 1.95 7.06
N GLY A 191 11.31 2.71 6.89
CA GLY A 191 11.28 4.17 6.81
C GLY A 191 11.45 4.63 5.37
N ILE A 192 10.49 5.42 4.86
CA ILE A 192 10.55 6.07 3.55
C ILE A 192 10.37 7.57 3.73
N LYS A 193 11.29 8.36 3.19
CA LYS A 193 11.21 9.81 3.22
C LYS A 193 10.57 10.33 1.94
N LEU A 194 9.29 10.71 2.04
CA LEU A 194 8.46 11.12 0.90
C LEU A 194 8.79 12.53 0.40
N SER A 195 9.27 13.42 1.28
CA SER A 195 9.67 14.79 0.91
C SER A 195 10.71 15.33 1.90
N SER A 196 11.08 16.61 1.76
CA SER A 196 11.92 17.31 2.75
C SER A 196 11.29 17.36 4.16
N ASP A 197 9.97 17.27 4.24
CA ASP A 197 9.18 17.55 5.45
C ASP A 197 8.12 16.45 5.72
N MET A 198 8.29 15.24 5.15
CA MET A 198 7.39 14.09 5.37
C MET A 198 8.16 12.76 5.40
N GLU A 199 7.99 11.98 6.48
CA GLU A 199 8.47 10.60 6.61
C GLU A 199 7.30 9.63 6.84
N LEU A 200 7.36 8.46 6.20
CA LEU A 200 6.45 7.34 6.38
C LEU A 200 7.21 6.20 7.07
N ALA A 201 6.77 5.84 8.27
CA ALA A 201 7.16 4.63 8.98
C ALA A 201 6.12 3.52 8.72
N LEU A 202 6.53 2.30 8.43
CA LEU A 202 5.69 1.09 8.44
C LEU A 202 6.34 -0.02 9.27
N TYR A 203 5.54 -0.76 10.03
CA TYR A 203 5.95 -1.84 10.92
C TYR A 203 5.03 -3.05 10.74
N VAL A 204 5.61 -4.25 10.66
CA VAL A 204 4.85 -5.52 10.53
C VAL A 204 5.51 -6.62 11.37
N ASP A 205 4.76 -7.19 12.32
CA ASP A 205 5.30 -8.23 13.22
C ASP A 205 5.67 -9.53 12.48
N THR A 206 4.85 -9.97 11.52
CA THR A 206 5.10 -11.18 10.71
C THR A 206 4.60 -11.06 9.27
N VAL A 207 5.38 -11.57 8.32
CA VAL A 207 4.98 -11.79 6.92
C VAL A 207 5.37 -13.22 6.53
N LYS A 208 4.42 -13.98 5.99
CA LYS A 208 4.57 -15.40 5.69
C LYS A 208 4.23 -15.70 4.22
N VAL A 209 5.27 -15.91 3.43
CA VAL A 209 5.20 -16.33 2.03
C VAL A 209 5.15 -17.86 1.98
N SER A 210 4.00 -18.42 1.60
CA SER A 210 3.84 -19.85 1.36
C SER A 210 3.99 -20.12 -0.14
N LEU A 211 5.13 -20.67 -0.55
CA LEU A 211 5.49 -20.80 -1.96
C LEU A 211 4.47 -21.66 -2.73
N PHE A 212 3.99 -21.12 -3.86
CA PHE A 212 2.93 -21.66 -4.71
C PHE A 212 1.59 -21.88 -4.00
N ARG A 213 1.28 -21.09 -2.95
CA ARG A 213 -0.01 -21.19 -2.22
C ARG A 213 -0.66 -19.84 -1.90
N LYS A 214 0.03 -18.96 -1.16
CA LYS A 214 -0.47 -17.63 -0.73
C LYS A 214 0.61 -16.81 -0.02
N ILE A 215 0.40 -15.50 0.05
CA ILE A 215 1.18 -14.58 0.89
C ILE A 215 0.26 -14.04 1.98
N GLU A 216 0.65 -14.27 3.24
CA GLU A 216 -0.06 -13.81 4.43
C GLU A 216 0.75 -12.67 5.07
N ILE A 217 0.18 -11.46 5.10
CA ILE A 217 0.73 -10.30 5.79
C ILE A 217 -0.14 -10.06 7.04
N GLY A 218 0.51 -9.90 8.20
CA GLY A 218 -0.17 -9.58 9.46
C GLY A 218 -0.79 -8.18 9.46
N ASP A 219 -1.08 -7.67 10.65
CA ASP A 219 -1.44 -6.25 10.81
C ASP A 219 -0.23 -5.38 10.46
N VAL A 220 -0.41 -4.47 9.51
CA VAL A 220 0.55 -3.44 9.13
C VAL A 220 0.20 -2.17 9.89
N PHE A 221 1.14 -1.65 10.66
CA PHE A 221 1.00 -0.38 11.37
C PHE A 221 1.88 0.67 10.69
N GLY A 222 1.30 1.80 10.34
CA GLY A 222 1.95 2.89 9.63
C GLY A 222 1.80 4.23 10.35
N ASN A 223 2.79 5.09 10.20
CA ASN A 223 2.77 6.45 10.72
C ASN A 223 3.37 7.44 9.72
N LEU A 224 2.62 8.49 9.42
CA LEU A 224 3.04 9.62 8.61
C LEU A 224 3.42 10.78 9.55
N LYS A 225 4.72 11.05 9.66
CA LYS A 225 5.30 12.15 10.45
C LYS A 225 5.52 13.36 9.55
N GLY A 226 5.13 14.56 10.00
CA GLY A 226 5.11 15.75 9.17
C GLY A 226 5.79 16.97 9.78
N GLY A 227 6.70 17.57 9.03
CA GLY A 227 7.46 18.75 9.42
C GLY A 227 8.61 18.44 10.39
N LYS A 228 9.52 19.41 10.49
CA LYS A 228 10.81 19.27 11.18
C LYS A 228 10.71 18.94 12.67
N VAL A 229 9.61 19.29 13.33
CA VAL A 229 9.40 19.00 14.76
C VAL A 229 9.12 17.50 14.96
N GLU A 230 8.15 16.95 14.22
CA GLU A 230 7.76 15.54 14.29
C GLU A 230 8.87 14.60 13.75
N MET A 231 9.62 15.06 12.74
CA MET A 231 10.79 14.35 12.18
C MET A 231 12.04 14.38 13.09
N THR A 232 12.08 15.23 14.13
CA THR A 232 13.26 15.38 15.03
C THR A 232 12.92 15.03 16.49
N PHE A 233 11.78 14.37 16.74
CA PHE A 233 11.34 13.92 18.07
C PHE A 233 11.09 15.07 19.07
N GLY A 234 10.56 16.20 18.58
CA GLY A 234 10.24 17.36 19.40
C GLY A 234 8.90 17.25 20.15
N ASP A 235 8.87 16.44 21.22
CA ASP A 235 7.91 16.61 22.33
C ASP A 235 8.69 17.01 23.60
N LEU A 236 9.25 18.23 23.54
CA LEU A 236 9.76 19.08 24.64
C LEU A 236 9.58 20.53 24.12
N ASP A 237 9.01 21.49 24.84
CA ASP A 237 8.54 21.51 26.24
C ASP A 237 7.09 22.03 26.35
N THR A 238 6.42 21.78 27.48
CA THR A 238 5.25 22.56 27.92
C THR A 238 5.69 23.45 29.07
N GLU A 239 5.38 24.74 29.03
CA GLU A 239 5.88 25.72 30.02
C GLU A 239 5.24 25.50 31.40
N GLU A 240 5.98 24.93 32.34
CA GLU A 240 5.74 25.08 33.79
C GLU A 240 7.02 25.61 34.47
N ASN A 241 6.87 26.57 35.36
CA ASN A 241 7.98 27.27 36.00
C ASN A 241 8.23 26.67 37.39
N GLU A 242 9.46 26.23 37.67
CA GLU A 242 9.96 26.05 39.03
C GLU A 242 11.48 26.34 39.05
N GLU A 243 11.91 27.15 40.02
CA GLU A 243 13.32 27.54 40.23
C GLU A 243 13.99 26.62 41.29
N ASP A 244 15.31 26.74 41.42
CA ASP A 244 16.16 26.13 42.47
C ASP A 244 16.28 24.59 42.55
N SER A 245 17.33 24.04 41.93
CA SER A 245 18.44 23.44 42.72
C SER A 245 19.67 23.09 41.86
N ASP A 246 20.85 23.52 42.31
CA ASP A 246 22.14 23.15 41.76
C ASP A 246 22.72 21.86 42.39
N ASP A 247 23.78 21.33 41.77
CA ASP A 247 24.61 20.20 42.23
C ASP A 247 23.93 18.82 42.43
N SER A 248 23.99 17.97 41.38
CA SER A 248 25.07 16.95 41.33
C SER A 248 25.08 16.00 40.10
N SER A 249 26.12 16.17 39.27
CA SER A 249 26.82 15.15 38.46
C SER A 249 26.07 14.15 37.54
N ILE A 250 26.34 14.33 36.24
CA ILE A 250 26.67 13.29 35.23
C ILE A 250 25.55 12.32 34.82
N PHE A 251 24.80 12.70 33.77
CA PHE A 251 24.61 11.86 32.57
C PHE A 251 24.47 12.75 31.32
N ASN A 252 25.00 12.32 30.18
CA ASN A 252 25.16 13.17 28.99
C ASN A 252 23.93 13.15 28.06
N ASN A 253 23.83 14.19 27.21
CA ASN A 253 22.88 14.36 26.09
C ASN A 253 21.43 14.78 26.45
N THR A 254 21.27 15.86 27.23
CA THR A 254 20.00 16.61 27.27
C THR A 254 19.78 17.45 26.01
N ALA A 255 18.52 17.74 25.66
CA ALA A 255 18.14 18.34 24.37
C ALA A 255 18.69 19.75 24.14
N LEU A 256 18.86 20.55 25.20
CA LEU A 256 19.37 21.92 25.12
C LEU A 256 20.76 22.02 24.45
N LEU A 257 21.65 21.07 24.70
CA LEU A 257 22.97 21.02 24.03
C LEU A 257 22.87 20.70 22.53
N ARG A 258 21.84 19.95 22.11
CA ARG A 258 21.54 19.69 20.69
C ARG A 258 20.98 20.93 20.00
N ALA A 259 20.15 21.73 20.69
CA ALA A 259 19.68 23.01 20.17
C ALA A 259 20.83 24.03 20.03
N ALA A 260 21.70 24.14 21.05
CA ALA A 260 22.83 25.06 21.04
C ALA A 260 23.84 24.78 19.91
N THR A 261 24.17 23.50 19.67
CA THR A 261 25.14 23.10 18.64
C THR A 261 24.64 23.32 17.21
N VAL A 262 23.32 23.26 16.97
CA VAL A 262 22.70 23.64 15.69
C VAL A 262 22.86 25.14 15.39
N GLY A 263 23.01 25.98 16.42
CA GLY A 263 23.27 27.41 16.26
C GLY A 263 24.72 27.79 15.93
N SER A 264 25.69 26.93 16.22
CA SER A 264 27.12 27.27 16.15
C SER A 264 27.85 26.80 14.87
N GLU A 265 27.40 25.75 14.18
CA GLU A 265 28.07 25.26 12.97
C GLU A 265 27.49 25.85 11.68
N GLY A 266 28.15 26.89 11.15
CA GLY A 266 27.75 27.55 9.92
C GLY A 266 27.77 26.65 8.68
N PHE A 267 26.58 26.31 8.16
CA PHE A 267 26.32 25.91 6.77
C PHE A 267 27.20 24.79 6.18
N LYS A 268 27.59 23.74 6.93
CA LYS A 268 28.39 22.63 6.32
C LYS A 268 28.25 21.19 6.83
N LYS A 269 27.10 20.80 7.40
CA LYS A 269 26.49 19.46 7.22
C LYS A 269 25.01 19.47 7.64
N ARG A 270 24.16 18.79 6.86
CA ARG A 270 22.88 18.28 7.37
C ARG A 270 23.16 17.03 8.23
N PRO A 271 22.32 16.67 9.21
CA PRO A 271 22.34 15.32 9.76
C PRO A 271 22.18 14.31 8.61
N GLN A 272 22.89 13.19 8.70
CA GLN A 272 22.82 12.16 7.67
C GLN A 272 21.45 11.49 7.72
N LEU A 273 20.90 11.07 6.57
CA LEU A 273 19.58 10.39 6.47
C LEU A 273 19.36 9.31 7.55
N ARG A 274 20.42 8.58 7.88
CA ARG A 274 20.44 7.52 8.90
C ARG A 274 20.09 8.03 10.29
N GLU A 275 20.49 9.26 10.63
CA GLU A 275 20.34 9.86 11.96
C GLU A 275 18.90 10.33 12.22
N SER A 276 18.15 10.82 11.21
CA SER A 276 16.71 11.13 11.37
C SER A 276 15.87 9.87 11.48
N LEU A 277 16.02 8.94 10.52
CA LEU A 277 15.21 7.72 10.46
C LEU A 277 15.37 6.80 11.69
N THR A 278 16.52 6.83 12.37
CA THR A 278 16.87 5.85 13.43
C THR A 278 17.02 6.45 14.84
N GLY A 279 16.71 7.74 15.03
CA GLY A 279 16.85 8.38 16.34
C GLY A 279 18.30 8.45 16.87
N ALA A 280 19.28 8.64 15.97
CA ALA A 280 20.73 8.70 16.20
C ALA A 280 21.56 7.39 16.27
N HIS A 281 21.09 6.27 15.71
CA HIS A 281 21.95 5.08 15.50
C HIS A 281 22.78 5.18 14.19
N THR A 282 24.11 5.12 14.31
CA THR A 282 25.04 5.31 13.17
C THR A 282 25.29 4.02 12.37
N ILE A 283 24.47 3.78 11.34
CA ILE A 283 24.60 2.62 10.44
C ILE A 283 25.79 2.77 9.47
N LYS A 284 26.60 1.71 9.35
CA LYS A 284 27.76 1.65 8.43
C LYS A 284 27.37 1.05 7.08
N ASP A 285 27.84 1.64 5.99
CA ASP A 285 27.72 1.03 4.66
C ASP A 285 28.55 -0.28 4.60
N SER A 286 28.03 -1.29 3.92
CA SER A 286 28.70 -2.57 3.71
C SER A 286 28.50 -3.08 2.28
N SER A 287 29.51 -3.79 1.74
CA SER A 287 29.32 -4.57 0.52
C SER A 287 28.40 -5.76 0.81
N ALA A 288 27.62 -6.22 -0.17
CA ALA A 288 26.63 -7.27 0.06
C ALA A 288 27.24 -8.59 0.58
N SER A 289 28.47 -8.93 0.20
CA SER A 289 29.20 -10.07 0.77
C SER A 289 29.55 -9.84 2.25
N ALA A 290 30.05 -8.66 2.62
CA ALA A 290 30.31 -8.30 4.02
C ALA A 290 29.02 -8.23 4.86
N GLY A 291 27.91 -7.80 4.26
CA GLY A 291 26.57 -7.81 4.87
C GLY A 291 26.06 -9.23 5.14
N LEU A 292 26.27 -10.16 4.21
CA LEU A 292 25.87 -11.58 4.36
C LEU A 292 26.73 -12.29 5.44
N HIS A 293 27.98 -11.87 5.64
CA HIS A 293 28.83 -12.35 6.74
C HIS A 293 28.50 -11.77 8.13
N SER A 294 27.61 -10.77 8.25
CA SER A 294 27.14 -10.24 9.55
C SER A 294 25.89 -10.96 10.12
N VAL A 295 25.33 -11.90 9.37
CA VAL A 295 24.16 -12.68 9.81
C VAL A 295 24.57 -13.59 10.98
N LYS A 296 23.87 -13.46 12.11
CA LYS A 296 24.14 -14.21 13.35
C LYS A 296 23.71 -15.67 13.18
N THR A 297 24.67 -16.58 13.16
CA THR A 297 24.44 -18.03 13.08
C THR A 297 24.09 -18.65 14.44
N LEU A 298 23.33 -19.75 14.42
CA LEU A 298 22.97 -20.55 15.59
C LEU A 298 24.02 -21.61 15.90
N SER A 299 23.99 -22.16 17.12
CA SER A 299 24.86 -23.28 17.55
C SER A 299 24.71 -24.51 16.63
N PRO A 300 25.79 -25.30 16.38
CA PRO A 300 25.71 -26.52 15.56
C PRO A 300 25.06 -27.73 16.27
N ASP A 301 24.69 -27.60 17.55
CA ASP A 301 23.90 -28.59 18.28
C ASP A 301 22.41 -28.30 18.09
N ASP A 302 21.69 -29.17 17.36
CA ASP A 302 20.27 -29.00 17.03
C ASP A 302 19.39 -28.69 18.26
N SER A 303 19.70 -29.23 19.45
CA SER A 303 18.93 -29.01 20.69
C SER A 303 19.21 -27.65 21.36
N LYS A 304 20.42 -27.11 21.17
CA LYS A 304 20.79 -25.77 21.63
C LYS A 304 20.37 -24.70 20.61
N ALA A 305 20.44 -25.02 19.32
CA ALA A 305 19.96 -24.18 18.23
C ALA A 305 18.47 -23.88 18.37
N GLU A 306 17.64 -24.91 18.64
CA GLU A 306 16.20 -24.76 18.87
C GLU A 306 15.88 -23.82 20.04
N LYS A 307 16.60 -23.96 21.18
CA LYS A 307 16.44 -23.05 22.33
C LYS A 307 16.91 -21.63 22.03
N GLN A 308 18.05 -21.47 21.34
CA GLN A 308 18.54 -20.15 20.92
C GLN A 308 17.58 -19.47 19.94
N TYR A 309 17.03 -20.22 18.98
CA TYR A 309 16.05 -19.77 18.01
C TYR A 309 14.76 -19.26 18.69
N LEU A 310 14.17 -20.06 19.58
CA LEU A 310 12.96 -19.67 20.31
C LEU A 310 13.20 -18.47 21.24
N ASN A 311 14.37 -18.39 21.88
CA ASN A 311 14.74 -17.23 22.69
C ASN A 311 14.86 -15.96 21.82
N ILE A 312 15.54 -16.01 20.67
CA ILE A 312 15.70 -14.86 19.77
C ILE A 312 14.36 -14.45 19.13
N LEU A 313 13.48 -15.39 18.78
CA LEU A 313 12.12 -15.05 18.33
C LEU A 313 11.30 -14.39 19.44
N THR A 314 11.44 -14.83 20.68
CA THR A 314 10.77 -14.21 21.84
C THR A 314 11.31 -12.82 22.11
N GLU A 315 12.63 -12.62 22.01
CA GLU A 315 13.32 -11.33 22.09
C GLU A 315 12.80 -10.37 20.99
N ILE A 316 12.78 -10.79 19.72
CA ILE A 316 12.28 -10.00 18.60
C ILE A 316 10.81 -9.61 18.81
N ARG A 317 9.94 -10.57 19.19
CA ARG A 317 8.51 -10.31 19.42
C ARG A 317 8.26 -9.38 20.62
N THR A 318 8.99 -9.54 21.72
CA THR A 318 8.82 -8.70 22.93
C THR A 318 9.44 -7.32 22.80
N THR A 319 10.43 -7.15 21.92
CA THR A 319 11.04 -5.84 21.63
C THR A 319 10.37 -5.10 20.48
N SER A 320 9.56 -5.76 19.64
CA SER A 320 8.83 -5.12 18.53
C SER A 320 8.10 -3.85 18.98
N ALA A 321 8.23 -2.78 18.20
CA ALA A 321 7.57 -1.49 18.45
C ALA A 321 6.05 -1.66 18.57
N VAL A 322 5.45 -2.49 17.71
CA VAL A 322 4.01 -2.83 17.73
C VAL A 322 3.63 -3.49 19.06
N TYR A 323 4.43 -4.45 19.53
CA TYR A 323 4.17 -5.16 20.79
C TYR A 323 4.32 -4.24 22.01
N GLN A 324 5.35 -3.39 22.03
CA GLN A 324 5.56 -2.40 23.09
C GLN A 324 4.42 -1.38 23.15
N SER A 325 4.05 -0.78 22.01
CA SER A 325 2.89 0.11 21.91
C SER A 325 1.59 -0.59 22.34
N ARG A 326 1.37 -1.85 21.96
CA ARG A 326 0.21 -2.65 22.40
C ARG A 326 0.19 -2.91 23.92
N GLN A 327 1.35 -3.02 24.57
CA GLN A 327 1.42 -3.04 26.04
C GLN A 327 1.13 -1.67 26.66
N GLN A 328 1.61 -0.57 26.08
CA GLN A 328 1.36 0.80 26.56
C GLN A 328 -0.14 1.15 26.46
N VAL A 329 -0.78 0.90 25.31
CA VAL A 329 -2.24 1.03 25.13
C VAL A 329 -3.00 0.25 26.18
N ARG A 330 -2.65 -1.01 26.43
CA ARG A 330 -3.32 -1.86 27.43
C ARG A 330 -3.15 -1.34 28.86
N LYS A 331 -2.00 -0.76 29.21
CA LYS A 331 -1.80 -0.10 30.51
C LYS A 331 -2.63 1.18 30.63
N LYS A 332 -2.64 2.04 29.59
CA LYS A 332 -3.46 3.27 29.54
C LYS A 332 -4.96 2.95 29.67
N ALA A 333 -5.44 1.93 28.97
CA ALA A 333 -6.83 1.47 29.03
C ALA A 333 -7.22 0.75 30.33
N GLN A 334 -6.26 0.44 31.22
CA GLN A 334 -6.53 -0.04 32.59
C GLN A 334 -6.62 1.10 33.62
N GLY A 335 -6.34 2.35 33.22
CA GLY A 335 -6.68 3.54 34.02
C GLY A 335 -8.17 3.86 33.98
N ASN A 336 -8.66 4.60 34.98
CA ASN A 336 -10.09 4.81 35.30
C ASN A 336 -11.00 5.42 34.19
N ASN A 337 -10.49 5.76 33.00
CA ASN A 337 -11.26 6.28 31.86
C ASN A 337 -11.05 5.46 30.56
N GLY A 338 -10.48 4.24 30.64
CA GLY A 338 -10.08 3.46 29.48
C GLY A 338 -11.21 3.10 28.49
N PHE A 339 -10.92 3.25 27.20
CA PHE A 339 -11.70 2.67 26.10
C PHE A 339 -11.86 1.15 26.24
N ASN A 340 -12.92 0.58 25.66
CA ASN A 340 -13.16 -0.87 25.74
C ASN A 340 -12.05 -1.67 25.01
N ILE A 341 -11.26 -2.41 25.80
CA ILE A 341 -10.14 -3.25 25.36
C ILE A 341 -10.60 -4.42 24.46
N ASP A 342 -11.88 -4.83 24.56
CA ASP A 342 -12.42 -5.99 23.85
C ASP A 342 -12.52 -5.79 22.32
N ASN A 343 -12.50 -4.54 21.83
CA ASN A 343 -12.58 -4.27 20.40
C ASN A 343 -11.19 -4.15 19.77
N GLU A 344 -10.77 -5.19 19.03
CA GLU A 344 -9.45 -5.24 18.39
C GLU A 344 -9.18 -4.07 17.43
N ARG A 345 -10.22 -3.58 16.75
CA ARG A 345 -10.11 -2.44 15.82
C ARG A 345 -9.75 -1.13 16.53
N ASP A 346 -10.46 -0.85 17.63
CA ASP A 346 -10.18 0.32 18.47
C ASP A 346 -8.77 0.21 19.09
N MET A 347 -8.34 -1.01 19.43
CA MET A 347 -6.97 -1.30 19.90
C MET A 347 -5.91 -1.00 18.82
N ARG A 348 -6.15 -1.32 17.54
CA ARG A 348 -5.22 -1.02 16.43
C ARG A 348 -5.05 0.49 16.22
N ALA A 349 -6.15 1.24 16.21
CA ALA A 349 -6.11 2.70 16.09
C ALA A 349 -5.32 3.36 17.24
N ALA A 350 -5.51 2.87 18.47
CA ALA A 350 -4.73 3.32 19.62
C ALA A 350 -3.22 2.94 19.51
N ILE A 351 -2.89 1.74 19.01
CA ILE A 351 -1.50 1.33 18.77
C ILE A 351 -0.80 2.29 17.81
N CYS A 352 -1.44 2.68 16.71
CA CYS A 352 -0.87 3.65 15.76
C CYS A 352 -0.52 5.00 16.44
N SER A 353 -1.40 5.50 17.32
CA SER A 353 -1.17 6.77 18.01
C SER A 353 0.02 6.72 18.99
N GLU A 354 0.21 5.63 19.73
CA GLU A 354 1.39 5.47 20.59
C GLU A 354 2.67 5.32 19.74
N LEU A 355 2.60 4.51 18.67
CA LEU A 355 3.66 4.28 17.70
C LEU A 355 4.10 5.55 16.95
N HIS A 356 3.30 6.63 17.00
CA HIS A 356 3.65 7.92 16.39
C HIS A 356 4.78 8.64 17.15
N SER A 357 4.91 8.41 18.47
CA SER A 357 6.01 8.98 19.28
C SER A 357 7.35 8.25 19.09
N LEU A 358 7.34 7.01 18.58
CA LEU A 358 8.53 6.20 18.36
C LEU A 358 9.31 6.60 17.08
N PRO A 359 10.63 6.33 16.99
CA PRO A 359 11.42 6.61 15.80
C PRO A 359 11.03 5.76 14.60
N THR A 360 11.07 6.38 13.41
CA THR A 360 10.66 5.83 12.10
C THR A 360 11.18 4.41 11.85
N ILE A 361 12.39 4.11 12.35
CA ILE A 361 12.95 2.77 12.53
C ILE A 361 13.48 2.68 13.97
N VAL A 362 13.00 1.69 14.72
CA VAL A 362 13.33 1.49 16.14
C VAL A 362 14.54 0.55 16.29
N HIS A 363 14.66 -0.45 15.42
CA HIS A 363 15.69 -1.49 15.52
C HIS A 363 16.69 -1.44 14.35
N ALA A 364 17.39 -0.30 14.23
CA ALA A 364 18.45 -0.10 13.26
C ALA A 364 19.60 -1.13 13.41
N PRO A 365 19.90 -1.96 12.39
CA PRO A 365 21.04 -2.88 12.43
C PRO A 365 22.36 -2.14 12.15
N GLU A 366 23.48 -2.69 12.60
CA GLU A 366 24.82 -2.07 12.46
C GLU A 366 25.23 -1.72 11.02
N ARG A 367 24.65 -2.40 10.03
CA ARG A 367 25.08 -2.37 8.62
C ARG A 367 23.91 -2.21 7.66
N SER A 368 24.14 -1.42 6.62
CA SER A 368 23.26 -1.32 5.45
C SER A 368 23.94 -1.83 4.17
N VAL A 369 23.14 -2.29 3.22
CA VAL A 369 23.50 -2.58 1.82
C VAL A 369 22.52 -1.84 0.92
N ARG A 370 23.01 -1.16 -0.12
CA ARG A 370 22.16 -0.32 -0.98
C ARG A 370 21.49 -1.12 -2.09
N VAL A 371 20.24 -0.79 -2.42
CA VAL A 371 19.48 -1.39 -3.54
C VAL A 371 20.27 -1.31 -4.85
N THR A 372 20.88 -0.15 -5.14
CA THR A 372 21.71 0.10 -6.32
C THR A 372 22.98 -0.77 -6.36
N THR A 373 23.50 -1.19 -5.20
CA THR A 373 24.58 -2.19 -5.13
C THR A 373 24.06 -3.60 -5.43
N LEU A 374 22.90 -4.00 -4.88
CA LEU A 374 22.31 -5.31 -5.18
C LEU A 374 21.95 -5.48 -6.66
N GLN A 375 21.39 -4.44 -7.29
CA GLN A 375 21.13 -4.43 -8.75
C GLN A 375 22.40 -4.66 -9.57
N LYS A 376 23.54 -4.10 -9.14
CA LYS A 376 24.85 -4.23 -9.80
C LYS A 376 25.54 -5.59 -9.56
N LEU A 377 25.03 -6.43 -8.66
CA LEU A 377 25.54 -7.80 -8.45
C LEU A 377 24.95 -8.83 -9.44
N GLN A 378 23.91 -8.48 -10.19
CA GLN A 378 23.36 -9.38 -11.20
C GLN A 378 24.38 -9.63 -12.31
N HIS A 379 24.81 -10.88 -12.45
CA HIS A 379 25.86 -11.24 -13.41
C HIS A 379 25.45 -10.84 -14.85
N PRO A 380 26.31 -10.14 -15.63
CA PRO A 380 25.92 -9.56 -16.92
C PRO A 380 25.29 -10.54 -17.91
N SER A 381 25.73 -11.81 -17.93
CA SER A 381 25.13 -12.84 -18.79
C SER A 381 23.68 -13.16 -18.43
N VAL A 382 23.30 -13.08 -17.15
CA VAL A 382 21.92 -13.33 -16.69
C VAL A 382 21.01 -12.16 -17.09
N ARG A 383 21.46 -10.90 -16.89
CA ARG A 383 20.73 -9.71 -17.37
C ARG A 383 20.57 -9.73 -18.89
N LYS A 384 21.61 -10.10 -19.64
CA LYS A 384 21.54 -10.27 -21.11
C LYS A 384 20.60 -11.41 -21.53
N PHE A 385 20.56 -12.52 -20.80
CA PHE A 385 19.64 -13.62 -21.07
C PHE A 385 18.18 -13.22 -20.85
N MET A 386 17.86 -12.63 -19.69
CA MET A 386 16.51 -12.16 -19.37
C MET A 386 16.04 -11.07 -20.35
N HIS A 387 16.91 -10.12 -20.72
CA HIS A 387 16.58 -9.09 -21.71
C HIS A 387 16.25 -9.66 -23.10
N ARG A 388 16.86 -10.79 -23.50
CA ARG A 388 16.61 -11.41 -24.81
C ARG A 388 15.36 -12.31 -24.84
N MET A 389 14.80 -12.68 -23.69
CA MET A 389 13.56 -13.47 -23.60
C MET A 389 12.57 -12.88 -22.56
N PRO A 390 12.03 -11.66 -22.79
CA PRO A 390 10.92 -11.12 -22.00
C PRO A 390 9.70 -12.06 -21.92
N PHE A 391 9.42 -12.86 -22.95
CA PHE A 391 8.41 -13.92 -22.87
C PHE A 391 8.65 -14.92 -21.72
N LEU A 392 9.92 -15.28 -21.41
CA LEU A 392 10.24 -16.17 -20.28
C LEU A 392 9.90 -15.52 -18.93
N LEU A 393 10.06 -14.20 -18.81
CA LEU A 393 9.65 -13.46 -17.61
C LEU A 393 8.13 -13.52 -17.44
N ARG A 394 7.35 -13.30 -18.50
CA ARG A 394 5.87 -13.46 -18.47
C ARG A 394 5.45 -14.91 -18.17
N LEU A 395 6.12 -15.90 -18.77
CA LEU A 395 5.89 -17.33 -18.54
C LEU A 395 6.15 -17.75 -17.09
N LEU A 396 7.10 -17.10 -16.41
CA LEU A 396 7.40 -17.31 -14.99
C LEU A 396 6.46 -16.52 -14.07
N LEU A 397 6.13 -15.27 -14.41
CA LEU A 397 5.22 -14.42 -13.61
C LEU A 397 3.76 -14.88 -13.65
N THR A 398 3.28 -15.45 -14.76
CA THR A 398 1.89 -15.92 -14.89
C THR A 398 1.51 -16.97 -13.82
N PRO A 399 2.20 -18.11 -13.68
CA PRO A 399 1.89 -19.08 -12.64
C PRO A 399 2.24 -18.56 -11.24
N LEU A 400 3.28 -17.73 -11.08
CA LEU A 400 3.60 -17.16 -9.77
C LEU A 400 2.48 -16.24 -9.26
N THR A 401 1.98 -15.32 -10.08
CA THR A 401 0.89 -14.42 -9.68
C THR A 401 -0.42 -15.17 -9.44
N TYR A 402 -0.76 -16.16 -10.28
CA TYR A 402 -1.93 -17.01 -10.08
C TYR A 402 -1.89 -17.86 -8.80
N PHE A 403 -0.73 -18.43 -8.44
CA PHE A 403 -0.58 -19.27 -7.24
C PHE A 403 -0.11 -18.51 -5.98
N HIS A 404 -0.05 -17.18 -6.00
CA HIS A 404 0.25 -16.36 -4.82
C HIS A 404 -0.76 -15.21 -4.64
N PRO A 405 -2.03 -15.50 -4.34
CA PRO A 405 -2.93 -14.48 -3.81
C PRO A 405 -2.33 -13.87 -2.54
N VAL A 406 -2.42 -12.55 -2.42
CA VAL A 406 -1.89 -11.79 -1.28
C VAL A 406 -3.05 -11.42 -0.36
N THR A 407 -2.85 -11.63 0.93
CA THR A 407 -3.84 -11.33 1.97
C THR A 407 -3.18 -10.50 3.05
N ILE A 408 -3.80 -9.38 3.45
CA ILE A 408 -3.29 -8.46 4.48
C ILE A 408 -4.35 -8.33 5.56
N SER A 409 -3.99 -8.60 6.81
CA SER A 409 -4.94 -8.69 7.93
C SER A 409 -5.59 -7.32 8.21
N SER A 410 -4.76 -6.28 8.32
CA SER A 410 -5.19 -4.89 8.25
C SER A 410 -4.02 -3.98 7.86
N ILE A 411 -4.34 -2.79 7.33
CA ILE A 411 -3.39 -1.66 7.23
C ILE A 411 -3.95 -0.52 8.07
N ASN A 412 -3.21 -0.11 9.09
CA ASN A 412 -3.58 0.94 10.03
C ASN A 412 -2.56 2.07 9.92
N ALA A 413 -2.90 3.19 9.29
CA ALA A 413 -1.98 4.31 9.06
C ALA A 413 -2.46 5.56 9.82
N ALA A 414 -1.64 6.12 10.71
CA ALA A 414 -1.96 7.35 11.41
C ALA A 414 -1.10 8.55 11.00
N GLY A 415 -1.66 9.75 11.13
CA GLY A 415 -1.00 11.03 10.90
C GLY A 415 -1.37 12.06 11.96
N SER A 416 -0.46 12.99 12.21
CA SER A 416 -0.62 14.07 13.18
C SER A 416 -1.62 15.13 12.72
N GLY A 417 -2.55 15.50 13.59
CA GLY A 417 -3.40 16.67 13.39
C GLY A 417 -2.66 18.00 13.55
N ARG A 418 -1.53 18.03 14.27
CA ARG A 418 -0.65 19.21 14.32
C ARG A 418 -0.12 19.52 12.91
N PHE A 419 0.43 18.53 12.21
CA PHE A 419 0.87 18.67 10.81
C PHE A 419 -0.23 19.14 9.86
N LEU A 420 -1.44 18.55 9.94
CA LEU A 420 -2.56 18.97 9.08
C LEU A 420 -2.99 20.43 9.34
N SER A 421 -2.90 20.91 10.58
CA SER A 421 -3.17 22.33 10.90
C SER A 421 -2.15 23.28 10.25
N ILE A 422 -0.88 22.88 10.15
CA ILE A 422 0.19 23.64 9.49
C ILE A 422 -0.08 23.73 7.98
N ILE A 423 -0.46 22.62 7.33
CA ILE A 423 -0.83 22.60 5.90
C ILE A 423 -2.01 23.56 5.64
N LEU A 424 -3.07 23.50 6.47
CA LEU A 424 -4.22 24.39 6.33
C LEU A 424 -3.84 25.86 6.54
N GLN A 425 -2.93 26.15 7.48
CA GLN A 425 -2.44 27.51 7.68
C GLN A 425 -1.66 28.03 6.45
N GLN A 426 -0.78 27.21 5.87
CA GLN A 426 0.04 27.56 4.71
C GLN A 426 -0.76 27.69 3.40
N HIS A 427 -1.71 26.77 3.15
CA HIS A 427 -2.42 26.69 1.87
C HIS A 427 -3.78 27.38 1.86
N VAL A 428 -4.54 27.32 2.96
CA VAL A 428 -5.92 27.85 3.03
C VAL A 428 -5.95 29.22 3.70
N PHE A 429 -5.45 29.34 4.93
CA PHE A 429 -5.66 30.54 5.74
C PHE A 429 -4.72 31.71 5.43
N LYS A 430 -3.45 31.45 5.07
CA LYS A 430 -2.45 32.43 4.61
C LYS A 430 -2.49 33.74 5.43
N HIS A 431 -2.78 34.87 4.79
CA HIS A 431 -2.93 36.19 5.40
C HIS A 431 -4.39 36.51 5.77
N TYR A 432 -5.38 35.90 5.12
CA TYR A 432 -6.81 36.08 5.44
C TYR A 432 -7.16 35.86 6.94
N ALA A 433 -6.38 35.06 7.67
CA ALA A 433 -6.51 34.93 9.13
C ALA A 433 -5.92 36.09 9.97
N SER A 434 -4.93 36.84 9.50
CA SER A 434 -4.57 38.14 10.10
C SER A 434 -5.62 39.19 9.79
N ASP A 435 -6.22 39.14 8.61
CA ASP A 435 -6.95 40.30 8.09
C ASP A 435 -8.42 40.27 8.52
N ASN A 436 -9.05 39.10 8.48
CA ASN A 436 -10.47 38.92 8.80
C ASN A 436 -10.71 38.25 10.17
N ALA A 437 -11.46 38.92 11.05
CA ALA A 437 -11.74 38.44 12.40
C ALA A 437 -12.65 37.19 12.46
N GLU A 438 -13.50 36.95 11.44
CA GLU A 438 -14.31 35.73 11.35
C GLU A 438 -13.45 34.54 10.93
N ILE A 439 -12.59 34.71 9.91
CA ILE A 439 -11.63 33.69 9.48
C ILE A 439 -10.72 33.33 10.65
N ARG A 440 -10.23 34.32 11.41
CA ARG A 440 -9.42 34.08 12.63
C ARG A 440 -10.19 33.33 13.74
N ARG A 441 -11.53 33.35 13.77
CA ARG A 441 -12.34 32.52 14.69
C ARG A 441 -12.51 31.11 14.14
N LEU A 442 -12.80 30.96 12.85
CA LEU A 442 -12.93 29.66 12.18
C LEU A 442 -11.63 28.86 12.19
N ALA A 443 -10.50 29.50 11.86
CA ALA A 443 -9.16 28.90 11.91
C ALA A 443 -8.82 28.38 13.31
N ARG A 444 -9.12 29.14 14.38
CA ARG A 444 -8.94 28.67 15.77
C ARG A 444 -9.80 27.45 16.11
N ARG A 445 -11.06 27.41 15.67
CA ARG A 445 -11.96 26.25 15.87
C ARG A 445 -11.49 25.01 15.10
N ILE A 446 -11.01 25.20 13.87
CA ILE A 446 -10.47 24.15 13.00
C ILE A 446 -9.17 23.59 13.58
N ASN A 447 -8.23 24.46 13.96
CA ASN A 447 -6.97 24.05 14.58
C ASN A 447 -7.21 23.33 15.90
N ALA A 448 -8.07 23.84 16.80
CA ALA A 448 -8.35 23.19 18.09
C ALA A 448 -8.95 21.77 17.96
N TRP A 449 -9.67 21.45 16.89
CA TRP A 449 -10.15 20.08 16.63
C TRP A 449 -9.03 19.17 16.08
N LEU A 450 -8.07 19.74 15.35
CA LEU A 450 -6.94 19.05 14.74
C LEU A 450 -5.76 18.84 15.68
N THR A 451 -5.18 19.90 16.26
CA THR A 451 -3.91 19.87 17.02
C THR A 451 -3.98 19.00 18.27
N ALA A 452 -5.17 18.77 18.79
CA ALA A 452 -5.44 17.92 19.95
C ALA A 452 -5.55 16.41 19.62
N ALA A 453 -5.37 15.97 18.36
CA ALA A 453 -5.54 14.57 18.00
C ALA A 453 -4.63 14.07 16.87
N ASN A 454 -4.32 12.78 16.93
CA ASN A 454 -3.86 12.02 15.78
C ASN A 454 -5.08 11.41 15.06
N PHE A 455 -4.96 11.19 13.76
CA PHE A 455 -6.00 10.58 12.93
C PHE A 455 -5.49 9.28 12.34
N ALA A 456 -6.18 8.17 12.58
CA ALA A 456 -5.79 6.83 12.12
C ALA A 456 -6.82 6.28 11.13
N ALA A 457 -6.36 5.82 9.96
CA ALA A 457 -7.18 5.11 8.98
C ALA A 457 -6.87 3.60 9.04
N GLU A 458 -7.91 2.76 9.18
CA GLU A 458 -7.82 1.29 9.17
C GLU A 458 -8.51 0.75 7.91
N LEU A 459 -7.81 -0.11 7.18
CA LEU A 459 -8.29 -0.92 6.07
C LEU A 459 -8.26 -2.39 6.51
N THR A 460 -9.38 -3.12 6.46
CA THR A 460 -9.45 -4.50 6.99
C THR A 460 -9.63 -5.59 5.92
N ASP A 461 -9.12 -6.79 6.22
CA ASP A 461 -9.24 -8.03 5.43
C ASP A 461 -8.92 -7.84 3.93
N ILE A 462 -7.79 -7.20 3.64
CA ILE A 462 -7.44 -6.80 2.27
C ILE A 462 -7.07 -8.04 1.45
N SER A 463 -7.83 -8.28 0.39
CA SER A 463 -7.64 -9.41 -0.53
C SER A 463 -7.13 -8.89 -1.87
N ALA A 464 -5.96 -9.37 -2.31
CA ALA A 464 -5.27 -8.86 -3.50
C ALA A 464 -4.90 -9.99 -4.48
N LEU A 465 -5.29 -9.81 -5.74
CA LEU A 465 -5.06 -10.75 -6.84
C LEU A 465 -4.53 -10.00 -8.07
N SER A 466 -3.30 -10.30 -8.47
CA SER A 466 -2.69 -9.82 -9.72
C SER A 466 -2.73 -10.92 -10.78
N GLN A 467 -2.92 -10.53 -12.04
CA GLN A 467 -2.82 -11.41 -13.19
C GLN A 467 -1.87 -10.81 -14.24
N VAL A 468 -0.72 -11.45 -14.46
CA VAL A 468 0.17 -11.13 -15.59
C VAL A 468 -0.25 -11.98 -16.80
N PRO A 469 -0.59 -11.39 -17.96
CA PRO A 469 -0.98 -12.14 -19.14
C PRO A 469 0.22 -12.68 -19.93
N LEU A 470 0.02 -13.82 -20.61
CA LEU A 470 1.00 -14.39 -21.54
C LEU A 470 1.04 -13.68 -22.91
N SER A 471 -0.01 -12.95 -23.29
CA SER A 471 -0.01 -12.10 -24.49
C SER A 471 0.21 -10.64 -24.12
N THR A 472 1.00 -9.93 -24.92
CA THR A 472 1.27 -8.49 -24.77
C THR A 472 0.08 -7.61 -25.18
N SER A 473 -0.92 -8.18 -25.87
CA SER A 473 -2.18 -7.52 -26.25
C SER A 473 -3.15 -7.30 -25.08
N PHE A 474 -2.81 -7.78 -23.88
CA PHE A 474 -3.57 -7.55 -22.66
C PHE A 474 -2.68 -6.85 -21.62
N ASP A 475 -3.32 -6.02 -20.81
CA ASP A 475 -2.69 -5.34 -19.69
C ASP A 475 -2.65 -6.24 -18.44
N ILE A 476 -1.76 -5.90 -17.52
CA ILE A 476 -1.65 -6.56 -16.21
C ILE A 476 -2.72 -5.96 -15.32
N VAL A 477 -3.67 -6.78 -14.88
CA VAL A 477 -4.75 -6.34 -13.99
C VAL A 477 -4.45 -6.80 -12.57
N THR A 478 -4.60 -5.89 -11.60
CA THR A 478 -4.54 -6.19 -10.17
C THR A 478 -5.80 -5.70 -9.49
N TYR A 479 -6.53 -6.63 -8.88
CA TYR A 479 -7.72 -6.38 -8.08
C TYR A 479 -7.34 -6.35 -6.60
N LEU A 480 -7.78 -5.33 -5.89
CA LEU A 480 -7.75 -5.20 -4.44
C LEU A 480 -9.21 -5.09 -3.94
N ASN A 481 -9.53 -5.78 -2.85
CA ASN A 481 -10.82 -5.71 -2.17
C ASN A 481 -10.57 -5.43 -0.68
N PHE A 482 -11.29 -4.45 -0.13
CA PHE A 482 -11.19 -3.97 1.24
C PHE A 482 -12.56 -4.14 1.91
N LYS A 483 -12.63 -4.89 3.02
CA LYS A 483 -13.91 -5.34 3.60
C LYS A 483 -14.63 -4.28 4.46
N ASP A 484 -13.87 -3.37 5.04
CA ASP A 484 -14.36 -2.31 5.93
C ASP A 484 -13.26 -1.24 5.97
N ILE A 485 -13.65 0.04 5.87
CA ILE A 485 -12.73 1.18 5.94
C ILE A 485 -13.17 2.10 7.07
N MET A 486 -12.28 2.29 8.05
CA MET A 486 -12.54 3.08 9.25
C MET A 486 -11.57 4.26 9.32
N ALA A 487 -12.05 5.40 9.80
CA ALA A 487 -11.21 6.50 10.26
C ALA A 487 -11.50 6.81 11.73
N TYR A 488 -10.44 6.99 12.52
CA TYR A 488 -10.48 7.28 13.94
C TYR A 488 -9.77 8.61 14.25
N ARG A 489 -10.18 9.25 15.33
CA ARG A 489 -9.50 10.41 15.94
C ARG A 489 -9.14 10.01 17.37
N THR A 490 -7.85 9.94 17.65
CA THR A 490 -7.26 9.62 18.96
C THR A 490 -6.73 10.89 19.61
N VAL A 491 -7.36 11.34 20.69
CA VAL A 491 -6.82 12.41 21.55
C VAL A 491 -5.87 11.77 22.57
N ALA A 492 -4.57 12.03 22.44
CA ALA A 492 -3.55 11.39 23.26
C ALA A 492 -3.68 11.75 24.76
N GLU A 493 -3.89 13.03 25.07
CA GLU A 493 -4.00 13.56 26.45
C GLU A 493 -5.16 12.94 27.23
N THR A 494 -6.37 12.95 26.65
CA THR A 494 -7.58 12.43 27.32
C THR A 494 -7.78 10.93 27.15
N SER A 495 -6.98 10.27 26.30
CA SER A 495 -7.20 8.88 25.88
C SER A 495 -8.65 8.64 25.43
N THR A 496 -9.12 9.47 24.49
CA THR A 496 -10.43 9.30 23.84
C THR A 496 -10.27 8.93 22.37
N LEU A 497 -10.98 7.87 21.97
CA LEU A 497 -11.03 7.35 20.60
C LEU A 497 -12.44 7.55 20.06
N THR A 498 -12.59 8.43 19.08
CA THR A 498 -13.86 8.60 18.35
C THR A 498 -13.71 8.04 16.94
N ARG A 499 -14.62 7.16 16.52
CA ARG A 499 -14.78 6.77 15.12
C ARG A 499 -15.37 7.97 14.37
N VAL A 500 -14.75 8.32 13.25
CA VAL A 500 -14.94 9.59 12.52
C VAL A 500 -15.65 9.34 11.19
N VAL A 501 -15.26 8.26 10.50
CA VAL A 501 -15.87 7.74 9.28
C VAL A 501 -15.87 6.21 9.34
N GLN A 502 -16.93 5.58 8.83
CA GLN A 502 -16.96 4.18 8.45
C GLN A 502 -17.56 4.04 7.05
N LEU A 503 -16.94 3.23 6.18
CA LEU A 503 -17.46 2.81 4.87
C LEU A 503 -17.60 1.29 4.86
N ALA A 504 -18.69 0.77 4.30
CA ALA A 504 -19.02 -0.66 4.30
C ALA A 504 -18.07 -1.55 3.46
N GLY A 505 -17.11 -0.96 2.75
CA GLY A 505 -16.06 -1.63 1.99
C GLY A 505 -15.46 -0.72 0.92
N ALA A 506 -14.53 -1.26 0.14
CA ALA A 506 -14.09 -0.67 -1.13
C ALA A 506 -13.50 -1.74 -2.06
N ASP A 507 -13.41 -1.43 -3.34
CA ASP A 507 -12.53 -2.10 -4.28
C ASP A 507 -11.48 -1.13 -4.86
N ALA A 508 -10.43 -1.69 -5.45
CA ALA A 508 -9.56 -0.96 -6.35
C ALA A 508 -9.03 -1.88 -7.45
N THR A 509 -9.15 -1.46 -8.71
CA THR A 509 -8.59 -2.18 -9.85
C THR A 509 -7.55 -1.31 -10.56
N PHE A 510 -6.33 -1.84 -10.63
CA PHE A 510 -5.19 -1.24 -11.35
C PHE A 510 -4.93 -2.01 -12.63
N THR A 511 -4.90 -1.30 -13.76
CA THR A 511 -4.59 -1.84 -15.08
C THR A 511 -3.29 -1.21 -15.57
N ILE A 512 -2.23 -2.02 -15.61
CA ILE A 512 -0.85 -1.61 -15.90
C ILE A 512 -0.47 -2.11 -17.31
N PRO A 513 -0.13 -1.22 -18.26
CA PRO A 513 0.28 -1.64 -19.60
C PRO A 513 1.47 -2.60 -19.60
N SER A 514 1.37 -3.70 -20.37
CA SER A 514 2.41 -4.74 -20.45
C SER A 514 3.78 -4.24 -20.93
N MET A 515 3.85 -3.06 -21.56
CA MET A 515 5.10 -2.37 -21.92
C MET A 515 5.92 -1.85 -20.73
N LEU A 516 5.29 -1.67 -19.55
CA LEU A 516 5.97 -1.20 -18.33
C LEU A 516 6.68 -2.32 -17.56
N LEU A 517 6.59 -3.57 -18.02
CA LEU A 517 7.39 -4.66 -17.45
C LEU A 517 8.88 -4.48 -17.78
N PRO A 518 9.80 -4.83 -16.86
CA PRO A 518 11.22 -4.93 -17.19
C PRO A 518 11.46 -5.80 -18.43
N HIS A 519 12.36 -5.37 -19.32
CA HIS A 519 12.70 -6.07 -20.58
C HIS A 519 11.62 -6.02 -21.68
N HIS A 520 10.53 -5.28 -21.47
CA HIS A 520 9.45 -5.10 -22.45
C HIS A 520 9.53 -3.76 -23.20
N GLU A 521 10.72 -3.14 -23.23
CA GLU A 521 11.00 -1.84 -23.89
C GLU A 521 10.73 -1.87 -25.41
N HIS A 522 10.57 -3.06 -25.99
CA HIS A 522 10.24 -3.27 -27.40
C HIS A 522 8.73 -3.12 -27.72
N LEU A 523 7.88 -2.98 -26.70
CA LEU A 523 6.44 -2.70 -26.80
C LEU A 523 6.13 -1.20 -26.67
N ILE A 524 7.15 -0.38 -26.39
CA ILE A 524 6.99 1.06 -26.24
C ILE A 524 6.73 1.65 -27.63
N PRO A 525 5.68 2.47 -27.83
CA PRO A 525 5.44 3.10 -29.12
C PRO A 525 6.59 4.05 -29.50
N PRO A 526 6.84 4.25 -30.81
CA PRO A 526 7.79 5.25 -31.28
C PRO A 526 7.42 6.66 -30.78
N PRO A 527 8.36 7.62 -30.79
CA PRO A 527 8.03 9.01 -30.52
C PRO A 527 6.95 9.52 -31.49
N PRO A 528 6.01 10.36 -31.02
CA PRO A 528 4.88 10.81 -31.83
C PRO A 528 5.36 11.58 -33.07
N SER A 529 4.88 11.17 -34.23
CA SER A 529 5.16 11.88 -35.49
C SER A 529 4.27 13.12 -35.64
N PRO A 530 4.71 14.15 -36.38
CA PRO A 530 3.88 15.33 -36.65
C PRO A 530 2.53 14.99 -37.30
N ALA A 531 2.48 13.94 -38.13
CA ALA A 531 1.25 13.49 -38.80
C ALA A 531 0.26 12.79 -37.84
N GLU A 532 0.74 12.13 -36.77
CA GLU A 532 -0.12 11.59 -35.72
C GLU A 532 -0.68 12.72 -34.84
N ILE A 533 0.10 13.78 -34.61
CA ILE A 533 -0.37 14.98 -33.90
C ILE A 533 -1.45 15.70 -34.73
N GLU A 534 -1.23 15.87 -36.03
CA GLU A 534 -2.22 16.45 -36.96
C GLU A 534 -3.50 15.61 -37.05
N GLN A 535 -3.41 14.27 -37.02
CA GLN A 535 -4.58 13.39 -36.91
C GLN A 535 -5.33 13.55 -35.58
N LEU A 536 -4.62 13.79 -34.48
CA LEU A 536 -5.22 14.06 -33.16
C LEU A 536 -5.84 15.46 -33.07
N ASP A 537 -5.30 16.45 -33.81
CA ASP A 537 -5.95 17.75 -34.00
C ASP A 537 -7.30 17.58 -34.72
N VAL A 538 -7.33 16.82 -35.83
CA VAL A 538 -8.59 16.50 -36.54
C VAL A 538 -9.55 15.68 -35.68
N GLU A 539 -9.08 14.72 -34.88
CA GLU A 539 -9.94 13.94 -33.96
C GLU A 539 -10.58 14.81 -32.86
N VAL A 540 -9.94 15.92 -32.48
CA VAL A 540 -10.53 16.94 -31.59
C VAL A 540 -11.58 17.78 -32.31
N GLU A 541 -11.30 18.22 -33.55
CA GLU A 541 -12.24 19.05 -34.33
C GLU A 541 -13.50 18.27 -34.79
N GLU A 542 -13.36 16.98 -35.14
CA GLU A 542 -14.48 16.10 -35.53
C GLU A 542 -15.23 15.47 -34.33
N SER A 543 -14.80 15.73 -33.08
CA SER A 543 -15.37 15.07 -31.89
C SER A 543 -16.77 15.57 -31.52
N ASP A 544 -17.79 14.78 -31.86
CA ASP A 544 -19.21 14.96 -31.51
C ASP A 544 -19.47 15.16 -29.98
N GLY A 545 -19.49 16.42 -29.56
CA GLY A 545 -19.96 16.86 -28.24
C GLY A 545 -18.91 16.82 -27.13
N VAL A 546 -19.06 17.71 -26.15
CA VAL A 546 -17.99 18.08 -25.20
C VAL A 546 -17.37 16.91 -24.40
N PRO A 547 -18.09 15.85 -23.99
CA PRO A 547 -17.45 14.70 -23.35
C PRO A 547 -16.44 13.97 -24.26
N LYS A 548 -16.64 13.99 -25.59
CA LYS A 548 -15.67 13.47 -26.56
C LYS A 548 -14.54 14.44 -26.82
N THR A 549 -14.81 15.73 -27.03
CA THR A 549 -13.74 16.72 -27.28
C THR A 549 -12.75 16.74 -26.13
N VAL A 550 -13.20 16.75 -24.88
CA VAL A 550 -12.34 16.69 -23.68
C VAL A 550 -11.55 15.38 -23.59
N GLN A 551 -12.09 14.26 -24.08
CA GLN A 551 -11.36 12.98 -24.15
C GLN A 551 -10.30 13.00 -25.26
N ALA A 552 -10.60 13.58 -26.42
CA ALA A 552 -9.66 13.76 -27.52
C ALA A 552 -8.55 14.77 -27.18
N GLU A 553 -8.89 15.89 -26.53
CA GLU A 553 -7.94 16.88 -25.99
C GLU A 553 -6.98 16.23 -24.98
N ALA A 554 -7.50 15.44 -24.04
CA ALA A 554 -6.67 14.72 -23.06
C ALA A 554 -5.82 13.60 -23.70
N LYS A 555 -6.32 12.94 -24.75
CA LYS A 555 -5.57 11.96 -25.55
C LYS A 555 -4.40 12.64 -26.28
N ARG A 556 -4.67 13.77 -26.94
CA ARG A 556 -3.69 14.64 -27.61
C ARG A 556 -2.63 15.15 -26.63
N GLU A 557 -3.03 15.64 -25.46
CA GLU A 557 -2.10 16.15 -24.45
C GLU A 557 -1.12 15.06 -23.96
N LYS A 558 -1.60 13.83 -23.71
CA LYS A 558 -0.75 12.69 -23.35
C LYS A 558 0.26 12.32 -24.43
N VAL A 559 -0.17 12.34 -25.70
CA VAL A 559 0.70 12.05 -26.84
C VAL A 559 1.78 13.13 -26.98
N LEU A 560 1.42 14.42 -26.85
CA LEU A 560 2.38 15.53 -26.85
C LEU A 560 3.37 15.50 -25.67
N LYS A 561 2.97 14.94 -24.52
CA LYS A 561 3.81 14.75 -23.32
C LYS A 561 4.63 13.47 -23.32
N ASP A 562 4.41 12.57 -24.27
CA ASP A 562 5.05 11.24 -24.33
C ASP A 562 4.75 10.35 -23.10
N GLU A 563 3.50 10.34 -22.66
CA GLU A 563 3.05 9.66 -21.43
C GLU A 563 2.22 8.38 -21.72
N ALA A 564 2.67 7.25 -21.19
CA ALA A 564 1.80 6.09 -20.97
C ALA A 564 0.88 6.32 -19.77
N THR A 565 -0.23 5.58 -19.66
CA THR A 565 -1.17 5.68 -18.54
C THR A 565 -1.35 4.34 -17.84
N ILE A 566 -1.13 4.29 -16.53
CA ILE A 566 -1.66 3.22 -15.67
C ILE A 566 -3.07 3.64 -15.27
N ASN A 567 -4.09 2.83 -15.59
CA ASN A 567 -5.47 3.15 -15.22
C ASN A 567 -5.73 2.63 -13.79
N MET A 568 -6.20 3.51 -12.91
CA MET A 568 -6.59 3.20 -11.54
C MET A 568 -8.06 3.53 -11.36
N SER A 569 -8.84 2.54 -10.91
CA SER A 569 -10.22 2.71 -10.48
C SER A 569 -10.32 2.30 -9.01
N VAL A 570 -11.04 3.10 -8.20
CA VAL A 570 -11.24 2.87 -6.77
C VAL A 570 -12.67 3.25 -6.43
N HIS A 571 -13.47 2.33 -5.90
CA HIS A 571 -14.85 2.61 -5.48
C HIS A 571 -15.05 2.24 -4.01
N GLY A 572 -15.61 3.15 -3.22
CA GLY A 572 -16.04 2.88 -1.84
C GLY A 572 -17.51 2.44 -1.82
N SER A 573 -17.78 1.34 -1.13
CA SER A 573 -19.12 0.75 -1.03
C SER A 573 -19.92 1.41 0.11
N LEU A 574 -21.17 1.76 -0.19
CA LEU A 574 -22.13 2.33 0.77
C LEU A 574 -22.88 1.21 1.53
N PRO A 575 -23.41 1.46 2.75
CA PRO A 575 -23.54 2.76 3.42
C PRO A 575 -22.23 3.34 3.98
N ALA A 576 -22.25 4.65 4.20
CA ALA A 576 -21.17 5.40 4.84
C ALA A 576 -21.70 6.20 6.04
N ALA A 577 -21.10 6.03 7.22
CA ALA A 577 -21.44 6.74 8.45
C ALA A 577 -20.33 7.74 8.81
N ALA A 578 -20.71 8.90 9.35
CA ALA A 578 -19.78 9.98 9.70
C ALA A 578 -20.18 10.65 11.02
N ASP A 579 -19.22 10.85 11.93
CA ASP A 579 -19.50 11.45 13.24
C ASP A 579 -19.84 12.94 13.17
N GLN A 580 -20.70 13.40 14.06
CA GLN A 580 -21.16 14.77 14.14
C GLN A 580 -20.01 15.77 14.39
N SER A 581 -18.90 15.37 15.02
CA SER A 581 -17.71 16.24 15.14
C SER A 581 -17.02 16.46 13.80
N LEU A 582 -16.94 15.44 12.94
CA LEU A 582 -16.46 15.59 11.56
C LEU A 582 -17.40 16.47 10.74
N LEU A 583 -18.71 16.23 10.80
CA LEU A 583 -19.69 17.02 10.06
C LEU A 583 -19.63 18.51 10.47
N ASN A 584 -19.40 18.78 11.75
CA ASN A 584 -19.16 20.14 12.26
C ASN A 584 -17.83 20.75 11.77
N PHE A 585 -16.76 19.95 11.69
CA PHE A 585 -15.46 20.36 11.14
C PHE A 585 -15.57 20.69 9.64
N ILE A 586 -16.17 19.81 8.84
CA ILE A 586 -16.39 20.00 7.40
C ILE A 586 -17.24 21.25 7.15
N ALA A 587 -18.32 21.46 7.91
CA ALA A 587 -19.14 22.66 7.81
C ALA A 587 -18.36 23.96 8.12
N ALA A 588 -17.48 23.93 9.12
CA ALA A 588 -16.62 25.08 9.46
C ALA A 588 -15.55 25.35 8.38
N LEU A 589 -14.95 24.29 7.81
CA LEU A 589 -13.95 24.41 6.74
C LEU A 589 -14.59 24.95 5.45
N VAL A 590 -15.73 24.39 5.03
CA VAL A 590 -16.49 24.89 3.86
C VAL A 590 -16.92 26.35 4.06
N LYS A 591 -17.32 26.75 5.28
CA LYS A 591 -17.60 28.16 5.58
C LYS A 591 -16.35 29.03 5.40
N ALA A 592 -15.20 28.62 5.95
CA ALA A 592 -13.96 29.37 5.84
C ALA A 592 -13.52 29.54 4.37
N THR A 593 -13.50 28.46 3.59
CA THR A 593 -13.16 28.51 2.15
C THR A 593 -14.10 29.42 1.38
N LYS A 594 -15.42 29.40 1.66
CA LYS A 594 -16.38 30.30 0.98
C LYS A 594 -16.32 31.76 1.40
N ILE A 595 -15.78 32.08 2.57
CA ILE A 595 -15.47 33.47 2.93
C ILE A 595 -14.20 33.91 2.19
N ILE A 596 -13.15 33.07 2.13
CA ILE A 596 -11.90 33.36 1.41
C ILE A 596 -12.13 33.52 -0.11
N GLU A 597 -12.99 32.70 -0.72
CA GLU A 597 -13.41 32.88 -2.12
C GLU A 597 -14.07 34.24 -2.34
N LEU A 598 -15.00 34.64 -1.46
CA LEU A 598 -15.71 35.93 -1.56
C LEU A 598 -14.77 37.12 -1.34
N GLU A 599 -13.83 37.01 -0.40
CA GLU A 599 -12.82 38.04 -0.10
C GLU A 599 -11.88 38.22 -1.30
N LYS A 600 -11.44 37.12 -1.93
CA LYS A 600 -10.65 37.17 -3.17
C LYS A 600 -11.43 37.73 -4.37
N ASP A 601 -12.70 37.36 -4.53
CA ASP A 601 -13.56 37.91 -5.60
C ASP A 601 -13.75 39.43 -5.45
N LEU A 602 -13.63 39.99 -4.23
CA LEU A 602 -13.66 41.43 -3.96
C LEU A 602 -12.30 42.11 -4.20
N ASP A 603 -11.18 41.43 -3.91
CA ASP A 603 -9.83 41.93 -4.20
C ASP A 603 -9.59 42.02 -5.73
N ASP A 604 -10.01 41.01 -6.50
CA ASP A 604 -9.86 40.96 -7.97
C ASP A 604 -10.73 42.01 -8.71
N ASP A 605 -11.72 42.63 -8.05
CA ASP A 605 -12.66 43.61 -8.64
C ASP A 605 -12.18 45.09 -8.48
N VAL A 606 -11.01 45.33 -7.86
CA VAL A 606 -10.43 46.68 -7.70
C VAL A 606 -9.46 47.01 -8.86
N PRO A 607 -9.76 47.97 -9.75
CA PRO A 607 -8.88 48.30 -10.86
C PRO A 607 -7.62 49.05 -10.39
N GLU A 608 -6.44 48.55 -10.80
CA GLU A 608 -5.14 49.17 -10.50
C GLU A 608 -5.00 50.59 -11.09
N THR A 609 -5.23 51.62 -10.28
CA THR A 609 -4.86 53.00 -10.64
C THR A 609 -3.35 53.17 -10.60
N ASN A 610 -2.73 53.05 -11.78
CA ASN A 610 -1.30 53.29 -12.03
C ASN A 610 -0.82 54.62 -11.42
N GLY A 611 0.30 54.57 -10.68
CA GLY A 611 0.94 55.74 -10.08
C GLY A 611 2.36 55.44 -9.59
N GLU A 612 3.36 55.61 -10.46
CA GLU A 612 4.78 55.43 -10.11
C GLU A 612 5.26 56.47 -9.08
N PRO A 613 5.99 56.07 -8.02
CA PRO A 613 6.59 57.01 -7.09
C PRO A 613 7.92 57.58 -7.64
N LYS A 614 7.86 58.76 -8.28
CA LYS A 614 9.05 59.61 -8.42
C LYS A 614 9.32 60.31 -7.08
N GLY A 615 10.22 59.74 -6.27
CA GLY A 615 10.63 60.36 -5.01
C GLY A 615 11.68 61.45 -5.20
N LYS A 616 11.70 62.43 -4.28
CA LYS A 616 12.92 62.96 -3.65
C LYS A 616 12.63 63.99 -2.55
N ASP A 617 13.55 64.00 -1.58
CA ASP A 617 14.01 65.14 -0.77
C ASP A 617 13.01 65.82 0.23
N ASP A 618 13.07 65.30 1.46
CA ASP A 618 13.50 66.00 2.69
C ASP A 618 12.53 66.54 3.78
N GLU A 619 13.12 66.61 4.99
CA GLU A 619 12.71 67.26 6.26
C GLU A 619 11.37 66.92 6.97
N GLY A 620 11.44 66.63 8.29
CA GLY A 620 10.91 67.69 9.17
C GLY A 620 9.95 67.45 10.35
N LYS A 621 9.86 66.27 11.00
CA LYS A 621 9.57 66.15 12.48
C LYS A 621 8.18 66.65 13.00
N VAL A 622 7.91 66.42 14.30
CA VAL A 622 6.74 66.93 15.11
C VAL A 622 5.42 66.21 14.77
N LYS A 623 4.92 65.26 15.60
CA LYS A 623 4.01 65.45 16.76
C LYS A 623 2.73 66.24 16.40
N SER A 624 1.54 65.99 16.95
CA SER A 624 0.92 64.92 17.75
C SER A 624 -0.50 65.43 18.11
N SER A 625 -1.44 64.58 18.56
CA SER A 625 -2.75 65.00 19.14
C SER A 625 -3.69 65.78 18.18
N SER A 626 -5.01 65.85 18.39
CA SER A 626 -5.93 65.00 19.16
C SER A 626 -7.39 65.30 18.80
N ALA A 627 -8.21 64.23 18.70
CA ALA A 627 -9.61 64.14 19.15
C ALA A 627 -10.70 65.14 18.69
N SER A 628 -11.90 64.57 18.50
CA SER A 628 -13.23 65.21 18.66
C SER A 628 -13.65 66.28 17.61
N PHE A 629 -14.93 66.52 17.33
CA PHE A 629 -16.17 65.89 17.84
C PHE A 629 -17.27 65.83 16.75
N PHE A 630 -18.53 65.61 17.18
CA PHE A 630 -19.79 65.69 16.43
C PHE A 630 -19.97 67.09 15.75
N GLU A 631 -20.92 67.35 14.84
CA GLU A 631 -22.31 66.85 14.79
C GLU A 631 -22.96 66.95 13.39
N ALA A 632 -24.19 66.43 13.24
CA ALA A 632 -24.95 66.33 11.99
C ALA A 632 -25.82 67.57 11.68
N ASP A 633 -26.42 67.65 10.48
CA ASP A 633 -27.90 67.68 10.35
C ASP A 633 -28.45 67.47 8.90
N SER A 634 -29.69 66.98 8.83
CA SER A 634 -30.75 67.23 7.81
C SER A 634 -30.67 66.61 6.40
N ASN A 635 -31.85 66.41 5.77
CA ASN A 635 -32.07 65.78 4.45
C ASN A 635 -32.77 66.75 3.44
N PRO A 636 -33.65 66.36 2.49
CA PRO A 636 -33.41 66.58 1.05
C PRO A 636 -34.46 67.49 0.36
N PRO A 637 -34.44 67.68 -0.98
CA PRO A 637 -35.25 66.78 -1.84
C PRO A 637 -34.70 66.50 -3.26
N SER A 638 -35.38 65.61 -3.99
CA SER A 638 -35.19 65.22 -5.40
C SER A 638 -36.32 65.81 -6.29
N PRO A 639 -36.61 65.37 -7.55
CA PRO A 639 -35.79 64.85 -8.66
C PRO A 639 -36.12 65.53 -10.04
N THR A 640 -35.33 65.34 -11.11
CA THR A 640 -35.81 65.54 -12.51
C THR A 640 -35.09 64.65 -13.55
N LYS A 641 -35.74 64.39 -14.69
CA LYS A 641 -35.30 63.55 -15.83
C LYS A 641 -34.92 64.42 -17.06
N LEU A 642 -34.20 63.85 -18.03
CA LEU A 642 -34.31 63.96 -19.53
C LEU A 642 -32.95 63.56 -20.19
N LYS A 643 -32.87 62.62 -21.16
CA LYS A 643 -33.03 62.74 -22.65
C LYS A 643 -31.92 63.57 -23.35
N LEU A 644 -31.42 63.27 -24.57
CA LEU A 644 -31.68 62.19 -25.57
C LEU A 644 -30.66 62.23 -26.75
N SER A 645 -30.23 61.07 -27.29
CA SER A 645 -29.48 60.87 -28.58
C SER A 645 -28.07 61.49 -28.65
N LYS A 646 -27.18 61.29 -29.64
CA LYS A 646 -27.17 60.89 -31.09
C LYS A 646 -25.70 60.47 -31.45
N THR A 647 -25.26 59.73 -32.49
CA THR A 647 -25.81 58.98 -33.66
C THR A 647 -24.73 57.97 -34.15
N PHE A 648 -25.06 57.02 -35.05
CA PHE A 648 -24.06 56.22 -35.83
C PHE A 648 -23.50 57.00 -37.04
N PRO A 649 -22.33 56.60 -37.59
CA PRO A 649 -22.33 55.88 -38.88
C PRO A 649 -21.43 54.62 -38.91
N LEU A 650 -21.23 54.02 -40.09
CA LEU A 650 -20.79 52.64 -40.34
C LEU A 650 -19.56 52.54 -41.28
N ALA A 651 -18.55 51.73 -40.92
CA ALA A 651 -17.57 51.12 -41.84
C ALA A 651 -16.82 49.94 -41.19
N THR A 652 -16.38 48.97 -42.00
CA THR A 652 -15.57 47.77 -41.68
C THR A 652 -14.50 47.58 -42.78
N PRO A 653 -13.48 46.69 -42.68
CA PRO A 653 -13.16 45.68 -41.65
C PRO A 653 -11.71 45.75 -41.10
N ASP A 654 -11.36 44.88 -40.12
CA ASP A 654 -10.20 43.94 -40.16
C ASP A 654 -9.72 43.44 -38.77
N SER A 655 -9.64 42.10 -38.62
CA SER A 655 -8.71 41.33 -37.75
C SER A 655 -8.80 41.45 -36.18
N PRO A 656 -8.17 40.52 -35.41
CA PRO A 656 -8.85 39.94 -34.23
C PRO A 656 -8.12 40.00 -32.86
N ALA A 657 -8.72 39.28 -31.88
CA ALA A 657 -8.35 39.08 -30.46
C ALA A 657 -8.81 40.21 -29.49
N THR A 658 -9.22 39.95 -28.24
CA THR A 658 -9.06 38.79 -27.33
C THR A 658 -10.35 38.48 -26.52
N PRO A 659 -10.56 37.23 -26.03
CA PRO A 659 -11.61 36.90 -25.06
C PRO A 659 -11.15 37.03 -23.60
N THR A 660 -12.09 37.29 -22.67
CA THR A 660 -11.82 37.57 -21.25
C THR A 660 -11.89 36.34 -20.34
N LYS A 661 -11.21 36.40 -19.18
CA LYS A 661 -10.91 35.25 -18.29
C LYS A 661 -12.11 34.58 -17.59
N THR A 662 -13.31 35.16 -17.63
CA THR A 662 -14.42 34.80 -16.72
C THR A 662 -15.39 33.73 -17.24
N ASP A 663 -15.39 33.41 -18.54
CA ASP A 663 -16.27 32.37 -19.09
C ASP A 663 -15.80 30.93 -18.76
N ASN A 664 -14.49 30.73 -18.59
CA ASN A 664 -13.87 29.41 -18.38
C ASN A 664 -14.33 28.71 -17.08
N LEU A 665 -14.72 29.46 -16.04
CA LEU A 665 -15.23 28.85 -14.80
C LEU A 665 -16.70 28.42 -14.91
N LYS A 666 -17.50 29.12 -15.74
CA LYS A 666 -18.90 28.78 -16.01
C LYS A 666 -19.05 27.61 -16.99
N SER A 667 -18.10 27.40 -17.90
CA SER A 667 -18.02 26.16 -18.69
C SER A 667 -17.58 24.98 -17.81
N PHE A 668 -16.51 25.12 -17.01
CA PHE A 668 -16.04 24.09 -16.08
C PHE A 668 -17.16 23.58 -15.14
N ALA A 669 -17.90 24.49 -14.50
CA ALA A 669 -19.04 24.15 -13.64
C ALA A 669 -20.22 23.48 -14.37
N ARG A 670 -20.32 23.62 -15.70
CA ARG A 670 -21.28 22.87 -16.54
C ARG A 670 -20.76 21.48 -16.89
N HIS A 671 -19.47 21.32 -17.19
CA HIS A 671 -18.88 20.02 -17.55
C HIS A 671 -18.84 19.05 -16.37
N VAL A 672 -18.46 19.51 -15.16
CA VAL A 672 -18.59 18.71 -13.93
C VAL A 672 -20.03 18.24 -13.70
N ARG A 673 -21.02 19.06 -14.08
CA ARG A 673 -22.46 18.75 -13.95
C ARG A 673 -23.00 17.84 -15.06
N GLN A 674 -22.33 17.72 -16.21
CA GLN A 674 -22.68 16.77 -17.27
C GLN A 674 -22.04 15.40 -17.03
N ASN A 675 -20.77 15.35 -16.61
CA ASN A 675 -20.02 14.10 -16.48
C ASN A 675 -20.57 13.14 -15.40
N LEU A 676 -21.34 13.66 -14.43
CA LEU A 676 -22.04 12.87 -13.40
C LEU A 676 -23.30 12.12 -13.90
N SER A 677 -23.62 12.13 -15.21
CA SER A 677 -24.93 11.67 -15.71
C SER A 677 -24.92 10.49 -16.69
N VAL A 678 -23.76 9.95 -17.08
CA VAL A 678 -23.69 8.89 -18.11
C VAL A 678 -22.69 7.78 -17.76
N SER A 679 -23.22 6.62 -17.37
CA SER A 679 -22.63 5.30 -17.64
C SER A 679 -23.77 4.28 -17.82
N SER A 680 -23.52 3.16 -18.49
CA SER A 680 -24.56 2.22 -18.96
C SER A 680 -24.05 0.78 -18.91
N THR A 681 -24.87 -0.26 -18.72
CA THR A 681 -26.01 -0.66 -19.59
C THR A 681 -27.02 -1.58 -18.87
N ASN A 682 -28.13 -1.89 -19.57
CA ASN A 682 -29.01 -3.06 -19.44
C ASN A 682 -29.77 -3.37 -18.13
N ALA A 683 -29.39 -2.83 -16.97
CA ALA A 683 -30.29 -2.66 -15.82
C ALA A 683 -31.12 -1.35 -15.91
N GLY A 684 -31.16 -0.76 -17.11
CA GLY A 684 -31.51 0.64 -17.38
C GLY A 684 -32.98 1.05 -17.35
N ALA A 685 -33.86 0.25 -16.73
CA ALA A 685 -35.23 0.66 -16.42
C ALA A 685 -35.30 1.18 -14.98
N ALA A 686 -35.19 0.29 -13.99
CA ALA A 686 -35.23 0.64 -12.57
C ALA A 686 -34.12 1.63 -12.17
N ILE A 687 -32.89 1.44 -12.66
CA ILE A 687 -31.78 2.39 -12.38
C ILE A 687 -32.04 3.75 -13.02
N LYS A 688 -32.66 3.80 -14.22
CA LYS A 688 -33.00 5.07 -14.88
C LYS A 688 -34.14 5.78 -14.16
N GLU A 689 -35.10 5.06 -13.60
CA GLU A 689 -36.17 5.62 -12.77
C GLU A 689 -35.64 6.12 -11.42
N PHE A 690 -34.84 5.33 -10.72
CA PHE A 690 -34.18 5.74 -9.46
C PHE A 690 -33.23 6.92 -9.67
N ALA A 691 -32.41 6.89 -10.73
CA ALA A 691 -31.50 7.98 -11.07
C ALA A 691 -32.26 9.23 -11.57
N GLN A 692 -33.34 9.10 -12.35
CA GLN A 692 -34.15 10.27 -12.73
C GLN A 692 -34.92 10.85 -11.54
N THR A 693 -35.43 10.05 -10.61
CA THR A 693 -36.11 10.57 -9.41
C THR A 693 -35.11 11.26 -8.50
N ASN A 694 -34.00 10.60 -8.15
CA ASN A 694 -32.95 11.23 -7.34
C ASN A 694 -32.32 12.44 -8.03
N ALA A 695 -32.07 12.40 -9.34
CA ALA A 695 -31.53 13.55 -10.08
C ALA A 695 -32.58 14.66 -10.26
N ARG A 696 -33.89 14.38 -10.32
CA ARG A 696 -34.94 15.40 -10.29
C ARG A 696 -35.08 16.04 -8.92
N ASP A 697 -34.97 15.29 -7.84
CA ASP A 697 -35.05 15.81 -6.46
C ASP A 697 -33.77 16.55 -6.02
N ILE A 698 -32.63 16.13 -6.56
CA ILE A 698 -31.37 16.87 -6.48
C ILE A 698 -31.45 18.11 -7.38
N GLN A 699 -32.00 18.00 -8.61
CA GLN A 699 -32.21 19.17 -9.47
C GLN A 699 -33.20 20.17 -8.89
N SER A 700 -34.30 19.78 -8.26
CA SER A 700 -35.22 20.71 -7.60
C SER A 700 -34.53 21.44 -6.45
N THR A 701 -33.82 20.69 -5.59
CA THR A 701 -32.94 21.26 -4.55
C THR A 701 -31.90 22.25 -5.12
N PHE A 702 -31.35 21.99 -6.32
CA PHE A 702 -30.43 22.89 -7.03
C PHE A 702 -31.12 23.95 -7.93
N LYS A 703 -32.44 23.93 -8.07
CA LYS A 703 -33.25 24.84 -8.91
C LYS A 703 -34.01 25.86 -8.07
N ASP A 704 -34.30 25.52 -6.82
CA ASP A 704 -34.70 26.47 -5.78
C ASP A 704 -33.49 27.28 -5.26
N LEU A 705 -32.26 26.76 -5.49
CA LEU A 705 -31.00 27.38 -5.08
C LEU A 705 -30.84 28.86 -5.48
N PRO A 706 -31.14 29.30 -6.73
CA PRO A 706 -30.98 30.71 -7.11
C PRO A 706 -31.92 31.65 -6.38
N ASP A 707 -33.13 31.21 -6.01
CA ASP A 707 -34.10 32.04 -5.30
C ASP A 707 -33.90 32.01 -3.78
N LEU A 708 -33.29 30.93 -3.23
CA LEU A 708 -32.68 30.98 -1.90
C LEU A 708 -31.47 31.93 -1.88
N MET A 709 -30.58 31.87 -2.88
CA MET A 709 -29.41 32.75 -2.96
C MET A 709 -29.82 34.22 -3.07
N LYS A 710 -30.80 34.57 -3.91
CA LYS A 710 -31.34 35.95 -3.97
C LYS A 710 -31.95 36.43 -2.66
N LYS A 711 -32.57 35.54 -1.87
CA LYS A 711 -33.09 35.87 -0.53
C LYS A 711 -32.02 35.90 0.56
N ALA A 712 -30.88 35.26 0.36
CA ALA A 712 -29.74 35.26 1.28
C ALA A 712 -28.71 36.37 0.98
N ALA A 713 -28.65 36.88 -0.26
CA ALA A 713 -27.69 37.89 -0.68
C ALA A 713 -27.93 39.28 -0.05
N VAL A 714 -29.11 39.55 0.52
CA VAL A 714 -29.42 40.79 1.24
C VAL A 714 -29.17 40.59 2.74
N GLY A 715 -27.89 40.39 3.09
CA GLY A 715 -27.43 40.27 4.47
C GLY A 715 -26.06 39.61 4.58
N VAL A 716 -25.08 40.30 5.18
CA VAL A 716 -23.69 39.84 5.33
C VAL A 716 -23.56 38.83 6.48
N ALA A 717 -24.31 37.72 6.37
CA ALA A 717 -24.43 36.70 7.41
C ALA A 717 -24.60 35.30 6.80
N ILE A 718 -23.49 34.68 6.40
CA ILE A 718 -23.43 33.27 5.96
C ILE A 718 -23.71 32.37 7.18
N ASN A 719 -24.99 32.15 7.44
CA ASN A 719 -25.51 31.52 8.66
C ASN A 719 -25.19 30.02 8.72
N ASP A 720 -24.39 29.59 9.69
CA ASP A 720 -23.97 28.20 9.94
C ASP A 720 -25.11 27.17 9.80
N ARG A 721 -26.34 27.57 10.15
CA ARG A 721 -27.56 26.75 10.06
C ARG A 721 -27.92 26.29 8.65
N TRP A 722 -27.49 26.96 7.57
CA TRP A 722 -27.74 26.48 6.20
C TRP A 722 -26.70 25.43 5.77
N ILE A 723 -25.42 25.66 6.05
CA ILE A 723 -24.33 24.72 5.72
C ILE A 723 -24.51 23.41 6.51
N ALA A 724 -24.73 23.50 7.82
CA ALA A 724 -24.97 22.32 8.67
C ALA A 724 -26.20 21.51 8.21
N ARG A 725 -27.23 22.17 7.69
CA ARG A 725 -28.45 21.52 7.16
C ARG A 725 -28.23 20.84 5.81
N ILE A 726 -27.27 21.29 5.00
CA ILE A 726 -26.85 20.60 3.78
C ILE A 726 -25.95 19.41 4.14
N VAL A 727 -24.92 19.63 4.96
CA VAL A 727 -23.99 18.57 5.39
C VAL A 727 -24.75 17.42 6.07
N GLY A 728 -25.64 17.70 7.02
CA GLY A 728 -26.46 16.66 7.67
C GLY A 728 -27.45 15.96 6.72
N LYS A 729 -27.99 16.66 5.71
CA LYS A 729 -28.82 16.03 4.66
C LYS A 729 -28.02 15.11 3.73
N ILE A 730 -26.74 15.41 3.50
CA ILE A 730 -25.85 14.58 2.70
C ILE A 730 -25.42 13.35 3.52
N ALA A 731 -25.01 13.53 4.78
CA ALA A 731 -24.67 12.44 5.69
C ALA A 731 -25.80 11.41 5.82
N ALA A 732 -27.02 11.86 6.16
CA ALA A 732 -28.18 10.97 6.28
C ALA A 732 -28.58 10.26 4.96
N LYS A 733 -28.17 10.80 3.80
CA LYS A 733 -28.30 10.11 2.50
C LYS A 733 -27.19 9.09 2.27
N LEU A 734 -25.96 9.35 2.71
CA LEU A 734 -24.84 8.40 2.62
C LEU A 734 -24.99 7.21 3.59
N GLU A 735 -25.61 7.42 4.74
CA GLU A 735 -25.98 6.38 5.71
C GLU A 735 -27.07 5.42 5.21
N SER A 736 -27.90 5.86 4.25
CA SER A 736 -29.08 5.12 3.77
C SER A 736 -29.01 4.73 2.28
N ALA A 737 -28.00 5.20 1.55
CA ALA A 737 -27.77 4.82 0.15
C ALA A 737 -27.08 3.46 0.02
N GLN A 738 -27.23 2.85 -1.16
CA GLN A 738 -26.64 1.56 -1.53
C GLN A 738 -25.98 1.68 -2.91
N GLY A 739 -24.93 0.88 -3.13
CA GLY A 739 -24.07 0.94 -4.32
C GLY A 739 -22.74 1.63 -4.04
N ASP A 740 -21.91 1.72 -5.07
CA ASP A 740 -20.51 2.13 -4.94
C ASP A 740 -20.29 3.55 -5.49
N ILE A 741 -19.49 4.35 -4.79
CA ILE A 741 -19.05 5.68 -5.23
C ILE A 741 -17.53 5.64 -5.40
N GLY A 742 -17.05 5.96 -6.60
CA GLY A 742 -15.63 5.86 -6.89
C GLY A 742 -15.09 6.89 -7.88
N TYR A 743 -13.76 6.84 -8.01
CA TYR A 743 -12.98 7.62 -8.96
C TYR A 743 -12.21 6.66 -9.86
N SER A 744 -12.25 6.91 -11.17
CA SER A 744 -11.40 6.26 -12.16
C SER A 744 -10.55 7.32 -12.84
N GLY A 745 -9.24 7.12 -12.85
CA GLY A 745 -8.28 8.07 -13.39
C GLY A 745 -7.01 7.41 -13.89
N GLY A 746 -6.23 8.16 -14.66
CA GLY A 746 -4.95 7.72 -15.18
C GLY A 746 -3.78 8.27 -14.36
N ILE A 747 -2.86 7.41 -13.95
CA ILE A 747 -1.54 7.80 -13.46
C ILE A 747 -0.61 7.91 -14.68
N PRO A 748 -0.10 9.11 -15.03
CA PRO A 748 0.80 9.27 -16.17
C PRO A 748 2.19 8.72 -15.85
N VAL A 749 2.83 8.12 -16.86
CA VAL A 749 4.19 7.57 -16.81
C VAL A 749 4.93 8.01 -18.06
N ALA A 750 5.88 8.94 -17.90
CA ALA A 750 6.69 9.45 -19.02
C ALA A 750 7.54 8.31 -19.64
N LEU A 751 7.52 8.19 -20.96
CA LEU A 751 8.20 7.11 -21.69
C LEU A 751 9.68 7.39 -21.97
N GLY A 752 10.10 8.67 -21.97
CA GLY A 752 11.49 9.09 -22.20
C GLY A 752 12.58 8.27 -21.48
N PRO A 753 12.50 8.03 -20.15
CA PRO A 753 13.48 7.23 -19.41
C PRO A 753 13.58 5.76 -19.86
N TYR A 754 12.52 5.21 -20.46
CA TYR A 754 12.50 3.84 -20.97
C TYR A 754 13.04 3.76 -22.41
N ARG A 755 12.97 4.85 -23.19
CA ARG A 755 13.53 4.91 -24.55
C ARG A 755 15.06 4.99 -24.54
N THR A 756 15.66 5.81 -23.68
CA THR A 756 17.14 5.89 -23.59
C THR A 756 17.77 4.56 -23.18
N ALA A 757 17.08 3.76 -22.35
CA ALA A 757 17.50 2.41 -21.98
C ALA A 757 17.50 1.39 -23.16
N PHE A 758 16.77 1.68 -24.25
CA PHE A 758 16.70 0.86 -25.46
C PHE A 758 17.85 1.17 -26.44
N GLU A 759 18.32 2.42 -26.50
CA GLU A 759 19.38 2.87 -27.41
C GLU A 759 20.78 2.31 -27.05
N ASP A 760 20.94 1.80 -25.82
CA ASP A 760 22.19 1.37 -25.18
C ASP A 760 22.78 0.04 -25.75
N GLY A 761 22.57 -0.23 -27.04
CA GLY A 761 23.22 -1.30 -27.80
C GLY A 761 22.81 -2.74 -27.47
N TRP A 762 21.62 -2.95 -26.88
CA TRP A 762 21.19 -4.29 -26.46
C TRP A 762 20.82 -5.18 -27.66
N GLN A 763 21.33 -6.41 -27.65
CA GLN A 763 21.12 -7.37 -28.73
C GLN A 763 19.64 -7.72 -28.95
N THR A 764 19.28 -7.99 -30.21
CA THR A 764 17.94 -8.38 -30.63
C THR A 764 17.32 -9.45 -29.73
N LYS A 765 16.04 -9.23 -29.41
CA LYS A 765 15.21 -10.10 -28.58
C LYS A 765 14.78 -11.32 -29.42
N ILE A 766 14.79 -12.49 -28.80
CA ILE A 766 14.59 -13.78 -29.46
C ILE A 766 13.12 -14.20 -29.39
N LEU A 767 12.48 -13.92 -28.26
CA LEU A 767 11.05 -14.11 -28.00
C LEU A 767 10.50 -12.85 -27.32
N PRO A 768 9.97 -11.87 -28.08
CA PRO A 768 9.41 -10.62 -27.55
C PRO A 768 8.23 -10.86 -26.58
#